data_AF-A0A5N5KJU6-F1
#
_entry.id   AF-A0A5N5KJU6-F1
#
_cell.length_a   1.000
_cell.length_b   1.000
_cell.length_c   1.000
_cell.angle_alpha   90.00
_cell.angle_beta   90.00
_cell.angle_gamma   90.00
#
_symmetry.space_group_name_H-M   'P 1'
#
loop_
_entity.id
_entity.type
_entity.pdbx_description
1 polymer ?
#
loop_
_entity_poly.entity_id
_entity_poly.type
_entity_poly.pdbx_seq_one_letter_code
_entity_poly.pdbx_strand_id
1 'polypeptide(L)'
;MEESDELFRSSKNTHNASQSEGLSPSKYTQTWTLKALLQEQRDDADERETSEEWLEWRSLESCGLTLSHLLSHCSTAALSHREDGVDAQLEIDSESLADFEMQLYQAIEMYHSRIQWLTRGSRKIFGMVTGSRLGVLIDSSDVSCSEERLSDLQRHLLCLVQEQLCLKKQLHFLSIGTEVSSLWEKPRDVNPKRLQEVQEWILRLRPSGECNLLQALEKTRSHAHLDGLLIILSSCPDQDVDILLSYVSEVVQEMSLSVHVVSFDSCSPAAVAAVKNISKVSGGRFHLYSAALGVVDSSSDLEPLWAEIKAARDVLHHVQDVRRCGRLNDTAVSIVSEISTDLDGLTLSDLNSEAHTAARSAALCVQPAGPLPSTSAEWLKTHGLKAKKLNLYQVLAPNVYSPLEGFVPILGKNVQSKVHEKAMVQFEWNDGTVKNMHVDLHLLQSYQRRLLEAECVMEDRVMWLNDTSSRQIWGTVCEQSVQVLLEMSDMSVHHQLHIQHAVRLLLQEQLPNTHRFNIIAFGSDVKAWREQTVSSNHQNLQDVWQWVQELECAGGRNTLAALRHVVETEPHTDSSLTHGVYLLTTGTPDQDSLAISSYVSEFCTGLRIHVCLFTREDEPLRCSSSRYVSRAEVALFLRNLAHSANGRFHWITDTGIVESDDITALIREMEKAADYWQKCCELVDSVLQRSSSAHPEEAHDRECRSPARCAKTRTQKHTLPLPRQTRLSSARLGRTEGKRSATWRPNSAKAVIPPARPLDGWEPVRLANSAKVKKKQRISCSALDSEEDSPGSVFKHLKANIAQKCINIPKHEDISSSKQWLKRFGVRSLKLDLHKLLSVPACTHRKELVPSVSRSVSAKYCTIFPSVHLNGRVRHLFLSSGELKQYLNKTERLLQRYARRMQWLLSGSRRVFGCVLERDVCVVLDVSGSMSPCLAQLHRELTSLIWDQLHANRVRFSMVAFSEEVRVWQEELVEASEERCRDAVTWLGQLNTHGGTSILHALQAACVFGDSVGVYLISDGRWDCSCSLVLKEAERLTSGKHITIHTVTLSGLDSTAVVLKSLAHKTGGRFHQVPSAADTAAARELLSSGFGAGEDSVLPEFHGDDLKRLRNEIEKLRMFQKQAKDFREILLVKNPEVSDPK
;
A
#
# COMPACT_ATOMS: atom_id res chain seq x y z
N MET A 1 -52.94 -46.79 -5.99
CA MET A 1 -52.26 -47.30 -7.19
C MET A 1 -52.43 -46.28 -8.29
N GLU A 2 -51.43 -46.24 -9.18
CA GLU A 2 -51.48 -45.94 -10.63
C GLU A 2 -52.82 -45.52 -11.26
N GLU A 3 -52.84 -44.74 -12.33
CA GLU A 3 -51.85 -43.89 -13.04
C GLU A 3 -52.64 -43.24 -14.18
N SER A 4 -52.26 -42.05 -14.66
CA SER A 4 -52.91 -41.34 -15.78
C SER A 4 -54.32 -40.83 -15.50
N ASP A 5 -54.60 -39.56 -15.83
CA ASP A 5 -55.77 -39.30 -16.66
C ASP A 5 -55.69 -37.94 -17.39
N GLU A 6 -56.49 -37.89 -18.44
CA GLU A 6 -56.74 -36.83 -19.41
C GLU A 6 -57.04 -35.42 -18.82
N LEU A 7 -56.94 -34.35 -19.65
CA LEU A 7 -58.13 -33.73 -20.25
C LEU A 7 -57.84 -32.52 -21.18
N PHE A 8 -58.13 -32.74 -22.47
CA PHE A 8 -58.91 -31.89 -23.39
C PHE A 8 -58.44 -30.49 -23.90
N ARG A 9 -58.27 -30.43 -25.24
CA ARG A 9 -59.01 -29.63 -26.26
C ARG A 9 -59.39 -28.18 -25.89
N SER A 10 -59.18 -27.16 -26.75
CA SER A 10 -59.99 -26.88 -27.96
C SER A 10 -59.66 -25.45 -28.48
N SER A 11 -59.79 -25.00 -29.75
CA SER A 11 -59.87 -25.65 -31.09
C SER A 11 -59.69 -24.61 -32.24
N LYS A 12 -59.15 -25.09 -33.37
CA LYS A 12 -59.45 -24.77 -34.80
C LYS A 12 -59.97 -23.37 -35.27
N ASN A 13 -59.36 -22.94 -36.40
CA ASN A 13 -59.99 -22.38 -37.62
C ASN A 13 -60.57 -20.94 -37.60
N THR A 14 -60.66 -20.17 -38.71
CA THR A 14 -60.00 -20.09 -40.05
C THR A 14 -60.56 -18.84 -40.78
N HIS A 15 -59.76 -18.11 -41.57
CA HIS A 15 -60.18 -17.27 -42.74
C HIS A 15 -61.21 -16.10 -42.47
N ASN A 16 -61.27 -14.98 -43.20
CA ASN A 16 -60.60 -14.54 -44.43
C ASN A 16 -60.55 -12.99 -44.56
N ALA A 17 -59.60 -12.53 -45.39
CA ALA A 17 -59.45 -11.25 -46.10
C ALA A 17 -60.42 -10.04 -45.91
N SER A 18 -59.82 -8.86 -45.73
CA SER A 18 -60.14 -7.66 -46.53
C SER A 18 -58.91 -6.72 -46.61
N GLN A 19 -58.82 -5.92 -47.69
CA GLN A 19 -57.65 -5.11 -48.02
C GLN A 19 -57.71 -3.69 -47.43
N SER A 20 -56.55 -3.14 -47.02
CA SER A 20 -56.25 -1.72 -47.19
C SER A 20 -54.73 -1.50 -47.30
N GLU A 21 -54.34 -0.57 -48.17
CA GLU A 21 -52.95 -0.23 -48.46
C GLU A 21 -52.38 0.74 -47.41
N GLY A 22 -51.05 0.75 -47.23
CA GLY A 22 -50.35 1.92 -46.69
C GLY A 22 -49.18 1.66 -45.73
N LEU A 23 -47.98 1.93 -46.24
CA LEU A 23 -46.78 2.34 -45.49
C LEU A 23 -46.09 1.31 -44.55
N SER A 24 -44.86 0.94 -44.95
CA SER A 24 -43.89 0.19 -44.16
C SER A 24 -43.20 1.04 -43.07
N PRO A 25 -43.01 0.48 -41.86
CA PRO A 25 -41.85 0.75 -41.01
C PRO A 25 -40.87 -0.44 -41.01
N SER A 26 -39.62 -0.17 -40.64
CA SER A 26 -38.48 -1.08 -40.83
C SER A 26 -38.50 -2.35 -39.96
N LYS A 27 -37.98 -3.45 -40.53
CA LYS A 27 -37.69 -4.73 -39.82
C LYS A 27 -36.63 -4.63 -38.70
N TYR A 28 -36.06 -3.45 -38.47
CA TYR A 28 -34.94 -3.25 -37.55
C TYR A 28 -35.35 -3.12 -36.07
N THR A 29 -36.62 -2.85 -35.75
CA THR A 29 -37.01 -2.51 -34.37
C THR A 29 -37.59 -3.67 -33.54
N GLN A 30 -37.89 -4.82 -34.16
CA GLN A 30 -38.44 -5.99 -33.44
C GLN A 30 -37.36 -6.98 -32.95
N THR A 31 -36.19 -6.99 -33.59
CA THR A 31 -35.04 -7.79 -33.14
C THR A 31 -34.41 -7.26 -31.86
N TRP A 32 -34.39 -5.94 -31.66
CA TRP A 32 -33.79 -5.32 -30.47
C TRP A 32 -34.61 -5.56 -29.19
N THR A 33 -35.94 -5.53 -29.26
CA THR A 33 -36.78 -5.78 -28.07
C THR A 33 -36.73 -7.24 -27.63
N LEU A 34 -36.61 -8.18 -28.57
CA LEU A 34 -36.41 -9.60 -28.25
C LEU A 34 -34.97 -9.88 -27.77
N LYS A 35 -33.95 -9.25 -28.37
CA LYS A 35 -32.57 -9.33 -27.84
C LYS A 35 -32.47 -8.73 -26.43
N ALA A 36 -33.10 -7.60 -26.14
CA ALA A 36 -33.07 -7.00 -24.80
C ALA A 36 -33.78 -7.86 -23.75
N LEU A 37 -34.92 -8.48 -24.07
CA LEU A 37 -35.59 -9.43 -23.17
C LEU A 37 -34.81 -10.76 -23.01
N LEU A 38 -34.09 -11.20 -24.04
CA LEU A 38 -33.14 -12.31 -23.94
C LEU A 38 -31.87 -11.92 -23.16
N GLN A 39 -31.46 -10.65 -23.18
CA GLN A 39 -30.32 -10.13 -22.43
C GLN A 39 -30.66 -10.01 -20.94
N GLU A 40 -31.81 -9.41 -20.58
CA GLU A 40 -32.28 -9.36 -19.18
C GLU A 40 -32.53 -10.76 -18.58
N GLN A 41 -32.86 -11.77 -19.39
CA GLN A 41 -32.92 -13.18 -18.93
C GLN A 41 -31.58 -13.92 -18.96
N ARG A 42 -30.56 -13.39 -19.64
CA ARG A 42 -29.19 -13.93 -19.65
C ARG A 42 -28.35 -13.34 -18.53
N ASP A 43 -28.44 -12.05 -18.27
CA ASP A 43 -27.67 -11.40 -17.20
C ASP A 43 -27.98 -12.03 -15.81
N ASP A 44 -29.22 -12.50 -15.59
CA ASP A 44 -29.68 -13.23 -14.39
C ASP A 44 -29.20 -14.72 -14.34
N ALA A 45 -28.67 -15.24 -15.46
CA ALA A 45 -28.13 -16.59 -15.66
C ALA A 45 -26.59 -16.61 -15.66
N ASP A 46 -25.94 -15.64 -16.35
CA ASP A 46 -24.50 -15.40 -16.33
C ASP A 46 -23.98 -15.26 -14.87
N GLU A 47 -24.80 -14.77 -13.92
CA GLU A 47 -24.47 -14.72 -12.48
C GLU A 47 -24.39 -16.08 -11.75
N ARG A 48 -24.76 -17.19 -12.40
CA ARG A 48 -24.87 -18.53 -11.76
C ARG A 48 -24.02 -19.61 -12.40
N GLU A 49 -23.54 -19.36 -13.60
CA GLU A 49 -22.62 -20.23 -14.34
C GLU A 49 -21.22 -20.17 -13.72
N THR A 50 -20.48 -21.28 -13.81
CA THR A 50 -19.04 -21.35 -13.56
C THR A 50 -18.27 -20.58 -14.64
N SER A 51 -16.95 -20.41 -14.50
CA SER A 51 -16.15 -19.80 -15.57
C SER A 51 -16.04 -20.70 -16.80
N GLU A 52 -16.05 -22.02 -16.62
CA GLU A 52 -16.00 -23.01 -17.72
C GLU A 52 -17.30 -22.98 -18.55
N GLU A 53 -18.47 -23.12 -17.91
CA GLU A 53 -19.79 -23.02 -18.56
C GLU A 53 -19.99 -21.66 -19.26
N TRP A 54 -19.53 -20.58 -18.63
CA TRP A 54 -19.61 -19.23 -19.20
C TRP A 54 -18.68 -19.07 -20.41
N LEU A 55 -17.50 -19.71 -20.41
CA LEU A 55 -16.56 -19.68 -21.53
C LEU A 55 -16.98 -20.56 -22.71
N GLU A 56 -17.83 -21.59 -22.56
CA GLU A 56 -18.35 -22.38 -23.69
C GLU A 56 -18.95 -21.50 -24.82
N TRP A 57 -19.52 -20.35 -24.44
CA TRP A 57 -20.19 -19.41 -25.34
C TRP A 57 -19.53 -18.02 -25.40
N ARG A 58 -18.40 -17.84 -24.71
CA ARG A 58 -17.66 -16.56 -24.57
C ARG A 58 -16.14 -16.68 -24.75
N SER A 59 -15.60 -17.88 -24.94
CA SER A 59 -14.21 -18.13 -25.34
C SER A 59 -13.84 -17.43 -26.64
N LEU A 60 -12.55 -17.23 -26.89
CA LEU A 60 -12.08 -16.69 -28.17
C LEU A 60 -12.50 -17.58 -29.35
N GLU A 61 -12.52 -18.91 -29.18
CA GLU A 61 -13.00 -19.84 -30.20
C GLU A 61 -14.49 -19.64 -30.53
N SER A 62 -15.36 -19.63 -29.50
CA SER A 62 -16.81 -19.47 -29.69
C SER A 62 -17.20 -18.09 -30.23
N CYS A 63 -16.42 -17.06 -29.92
CA CYS A 63 -16.60 -15.71 -30.45
C CYS A 63 -15.95 -15.49 -31.84
N GLY A 64 -15.21 -16.47 -32.37
CA GLY A 64 -14.54 -16.34 -33.67
C GLY A 64 -13.29 -15.44 -33.66
N LEU A 65 -12.65 -15.26 -32.50
CA LEU A 65 -11.55 -14.33 -32.24
C LEU A 65 -10.17 -15.01 -32.15
N THR A 66 -9.95 -16.03 -32.97
CA THR A 66 -8.66 -16.76 -33.05
C THR A 66 -7.88 -16.41 -34.32
N LEU A 67 -6.59 -16.76 -34.36
CA LEU A 67 -5.78 -16.65 -35.57
C LEU A 67 -6.34 -17.47 -36.75
N SER A 68 -6.93 -18.65 -36.49
CA SER A 68 -7.55 -19.46 -37.55
C SER A 68 -8.78 -18.77 -38.16
N HIS A 69 -9.57 -18.06 -37.35
CA HIS A 69 -10.68 -17.25 -37.86
C HIS A 69 -10.19 -16.01 -38.63
N LEU A 70 -9.17 -15.29 -38.14
CA LEU A 70 -8.53 -14.20 -38.88
C LEU A 70 -8.04 -14.65 -40.26
N LEU A 71 -7.36 -15.81 -40.32
CA LEU A 71 -6.88 -16.41 -41.57
C LEU A 71 -8.03 -16.82 -42.51
N SER A 72 -9.18 -17.24 -41.97
CA SER A 72 -10.36 -17.58 -42.78
C SER A 72 -11.03 -16.38 -43.47
N HIS A 73 -10.77 -15.15 -42.98
CA HIS A 73 -11.24 -13.90 -43.59
C HIS A 73 -10.25 -13.29 -44.59
N CYS A 74 -9.06 -13.85 -44.75
CA CYS A 74 -8.07 -13.40 -45.73
C CYS A 74 -8.50 -13.75 -47.17
N SER A 75 -8.36 -12.81 -48.10
CA SER A 75 -8.57 -13.08 -49.52
C SER A 75 -7.25 -13.35 -50.23
N THR A 76 -7.17 -14.43 -51.02
CA THR A 76 -5.99 -14.74 -51.83
C THR A 76 -6.02 -13.95 -53.15
N ALA A 77 -5.20 -12.91 -53.24
CA ALA A 77 -5.05 -12.12 -54.45
C ALA A 77 -4.08 -12.81 -55.44
N ALA A 78 -4.60 -13.30 -56.57
CA ALA A 78 -3.78 -13.89 -57.62
C ALA A 78 -3.14 -12.81 -58.50
N LEU A 79 -1.81 -12.63 -58.40
CA LEU A 79 -1.02 -11.80 -59.32
C LEU A 79 0.14 -12.59 -59.97
N SER A 80 0.57 -12.09 -61.13
CA SER A 80 1.24 -12.84 -62.20
C SER A 80 2.57 -13.52 -61.85
N HIS A 81 2.73 -14.76 -62.34
CA HIS A 81 3.94 -15.57 -62.40
C HIS A 81 5.29 -14.82 -62.38
N ARG A 82 6.14 -15.22 -61.44
CA ARG A 82 7.58 -15.42 -61.68
C ARG A 82 7.95 -16.84 -61.26
N GLU A 83 8.91 -17.43 -61.96
CA GLU A 83 9.41 -18.77 -61.71
C GLU A 83 10.45 -18.72 -60.57
N ASP A 84 10.00 -18.88 -59.33
CA ASP A 84 10.66 -19.59 -58.22
C ASP A 84 10.00 -19.19 -56.88
N GLY A 85 9.32 -20.14 -56.22
CA GLY A 85 8.61 -19.94 -54.94
C GLY A 85 7.17 -19.44 -55.10
N VAL A 86 6.21 -20.12 -54.47
CA VAL A 86 4.79 -19.71 -54.44
C VAL A 86 4.50 -18.99 -53.13
N ASP A 87 4.87 -17.71 -53.04
CA ASP A 87 4.45 -16.83 -51.95
C ASP A 87 2.95 -16.48 -52.14
N ALA A 88 2.08 -17.18 -51.41
CA ALA A 88 0.65 -16.88 -51.40
C ALA A 88 0.37 -15.64 -50.55
N GLN A 89 0.39 -14.45 -51.17
CA GLN A 89 0.21 -13.19 -50.45
C GLN A 89 -1.26 -13.02 -49.99
N LEU A 90 -1.48 -13.21 -48.69
CA LEU A 90 -2.76 -13.00 -48.01
C LEU A 90 -2.93 -11.50 -47.70
N GLU A 91 -3.86 -10.84 -48.39
CA GLU A 91 -4.26 -9.47 -48.07
C GLU A 91 -5.49 -9.48 -47.15
N ILE A 92 -5.41 -8.76 -46.04
CA ILE A 92 -6.52 -8.55 -45.09
C ILE A 92 -7.00 -7.12 -45.24
N ASP A 93 -8.32 -6.95 -45.38
CA ASP A 93 -8.96 -5.64 -45.41
C ASP A 93 -8.74 -4.89 -44.08
N SER A 94 -8.33 -3.61 -44.18
CA SER A 94 -7.90 -2.82 -43.02
C SER A 94 -9.06 -2.41 -42.10
N GLU A 95 -10.29 -2.33 -42.62
CA GLU A 95 -11.49 -2.06 -41.81
C GLU A 95 -11.87 -3.32 -41.02
N SER A 96 -11.92 -4.47 -41.69
CA SER A 96 -12.13 -5.79 -41.08
C SER A 96 -11.09 -6.13 -39.99
N LEU A 97 -9.81 -5.78 -40.19
CA LEU A 97 -8.74 -5.97 -39.20
C LEU A 97 -8.87 -5.04 -37.97
N ALA A 98 -9.46 -3.85 -38.15
CA ALA A 98 -9.73 -2.92 -37.04
C ALA A 98 -10.96 -3.35 -36.21
N ASP A 99 -11.99 -3.88 -36.86
CA ASP A 99 -13.15 -4.45 -36.15
C ASP A 99 -12.75 -5.71 -35.37
N PHE A 100 -11.87 -6.57 -35.91
CA PHE A 100 -11.35 -7.75 -35.22
C PHE A 100 -10.49 -7.36 -33.99
N GLU A 101 -9.59 -6.38 -34.13
CA GLU A 101 -8.81 -5.83 -33.02
C GLU A 101 -9.72 -5.24 -31.91
N MET A 102 -10.75 -4.48 -32.29
CA MET A 102 -11.72 -3.91 -31.35
C MET A 102 -12.53 -5.00 -30.62
N GLN A 103 -12.87 -6.10 -31.28
CA GLN A 103 -13.53 -7.25 -30.65
C GLN A 103 -12.62 -7.99 -29.68
N LEU A 104 -11.31 -8.13 -29.97
CA LEU A 104 -10.33 -8.67 -29.02
C LEU A 104 -10.22 -7.81 -27.75
N TYR A 105 -10.14 -6.48 -27.88
CA TYR A 105 -10.15 -5.60 -26.70
C TYR A 105 -11.44 -5.73 -25.88
N GLN A 106 -12.61 -5.84 -26.54
CA GLN A 106 -13.89 -6.07 -25.86
C GLN A 106 -13.94 -7.44 -25.15
N ALA A 107 -13.38 -8.49 -25.73
CA ALA A 107 -13.25 -9.80 -25.08
C ALA A 107 -12.36 -9.71 -23.82
N ILE A 108 -11.20 -9.06 -23.92
CA ILE A 108 -10.29 -8.83 -22.78
C ILE A 108 -11.00 -8.04 -21.67
N GLU A 109 -11.74 -6.98 -21.98
CA GLU A 109 -12.52 -6.20 -20.99
C GLU A 109 -13.62 -7.06 -20.34
N MET A 110 -14.28 -7.94 -21.11
CA MET A 110 -15.28 -8.89 -20.61
C MET A 110 -14.68 -9.88 -19.60
N TYR A 111 -13.52 -10.45 -19.91
CA TYR A 111 -12.81 -11.38 -19.02
C TYR A 111 -12.33 -10.69 -17.73
N HIS A 112 -11.78 -9.47 -17.83
CA HIS A 112 -11.43 -8.69 -16.64
C HIS A 112 -12.66 -8.35 -15.78
N SER A 113 -13.79 -8.02 -16.41
CA SER A 113 -15.06 -7.78 -15.71
C SER A 113 -15.57 -9.03 -14.98
N ARG A 114 -15.42 -10.22 -15.59
CA ARG A 114 -15.75 -11.51 -14.98
C ARG A 114 -14.86 -11.82 -13.77
N ILE A 115 -13.55 -11.57 -13.87
CA ILE A 115 -12.59 -11.71 -12.75
C ILE A 115 -12.94 -10.72 -11.62
N GLN A 116 -13.29 -9.46 -11.93
CA GLN A 116 -13.75 -8.50 -10.94
C GLN A 116 -15.07 -8.89 -10.25
N TRP A 117 -15.93 -9.69 -10.91
CA TRP A 117 -17.15 -10.22 -10.31
C TRP A 117 -16.89 -11.42 -9.39
N LEU A 118 -15.95 -12.30 -9.76
CA LEU A 118 -15.48 -13.43 -8.94
C LEU A 118 -14.75 -12.98 -7.67
N THR A 119 -13.98 -11.89 -7.74
CA THR A 119 -13.22 -11.34 -6.60
C THR A 119 -14.06 -10.52 -5.58
N ARG A 120 -15.40 -10.58 -5.66
CA ARG A 120 -16.33 -9.88 -4.73
C ARG A 120 -17.06 -10.85 -3.79
N GLY A 121 -17.26 -10.42 -2.55
CA GLY A 121 -18.04 -11.16 -1.54
C GLY A 121 -17.44 -12.54 -1.22
N SER A 122 -18.30 -13.51 -0.93
CA SER A 122 -17.94 -14.90 -0.65
C SER A 122 -17.22 -15.61 -1.80
N ARG A 123 -17.45 -15.20 -3.06
CA ARG A 123 -16.79 -15.78 -4.25
C ARG A 123 -15.27 -15.59 -4.25
N LYS A 124 -14.78 -14.52 -3.60
CA LYS A 124 -13.34 -14.26 -3.40
C LYS A 124 -12.66 -15.28 -2.48
N ILE A 125 -13.43 -15.99 -1.65
CA ILE A 125 -12.91 -16.76 -0.51
C ILE A 125 -13.21 -18.26 -0.67
N PHE A 126 -14.33 -18.60 -1.30
CA PHE A 126 -14.80 -19.98 -1.48
C PHE A 126 -15.07 -20.34 -2.95
N GLY A 127 -14.63 -19.50 -3.90
CA GLY A 127 -14.96 -19.64 -5.33
C GLY A 127 -16.46 -19.62 -5.62
N MET A 128 -16.85 -20.11 -6.79
CA MET A 128 -18.25 -20.29 -7.15
C MET A 128 -18.73 -21.68 -6.71
N VAL A 129 -19.64 -21.79 -5.75
CA VAL A 129 -20.11 -23.08 -5.22
C VAL A 129 -21.22 -23.65 -6.11
N THR A 130 -20.99 -24.80 -6.75
CA THR A 130 -21.96 -25.51 -7.62
C THR A 130 -22.85 -26.49 -6.83
N GLY A 131 -23.60 -27.38 -7.51
CA GLY A 131 -24.53 -28.31 -6.88
C GLY A 131 -25.87 -27.70 -6.42
N SER A 132 -26.89 -28.54 -6.26
CA SER A 132 -28.24 -28.17 -5.79
C SER A 132 -28.56 -28.77 -4.41
N ARG A 133 -27.94 -29.90 -4.07
CA ARG A 133 -28.07 -30.65 -2.81
C ARG A 133 -26.66 -30.86 -2.27
N LEU A 134 -26.20 -29.92 -1.45
CA LEU A 134 -24.78 -29.72 -1.13
C LEU A 134 -24.43 -30.25 0.28
N GLY A 135 -23.39 -31.08 0.37
CA GLY A 135 -22.68 -31.32 1.63
C GLY A 135 -21.61 -30.26 1.84
N VAL A 136 -21.46 -29.73 3.05
CA VAL A 136 -20.44 -28.75 3.43
C VAL A 136 -19.62 -29.32 4.59
N LEU A 137 -18.36 -29.64 4.32
CA LEU A 137 -17.39 -30.06 5.31
C LEU A 137 -16.52 -28.86 5.69
N ILE A 138 -16.44 -28.56 6.99
CA ILE A 138 -15.68 -27.41 7.51
C ILE A 138 -14.58 -27.94 8.44
N ASP A 139 -13.32 -27.68 8.11
CA ASP A 139 -12.19 -27.93 8.99
C ASP A 139 -12.38 -27.19 10.32
N SER A 140 -12.46 -27.95 11.40
CA SER A 140 -12.58 -27.49 12.80
C SER A 140 -11.40 -27.96 13.67
N SER A 141 -10.27 -28.32 13.04
CA SER A 141 -9.01 -28.60 13.72
C SER A 141 -8.54 -27.43 14.59
N ASP A 142 -7.65 -27.68 15.53
CA ASP A 142 -7.07 -26.64 16.40
C ASP A 142 -6.30 -25.57 15.58
N VAL A 143 -5.83 -25.96 14.40
CA VAL A 143 -5.21 -25.07 13.40
C VAL A 143 -6.27 -24.10 12.85
N SER A 144 -7.36 -24.61 12.24
CA SER A 144 -8.41 -23.77 11.64
C SER A 144 -9.19 -22.95 12.68
N CYS A 145 -9.50 -23.56 13.83
CA CYS A 145 -10.28 -22.99 14.93
C CYS A 145 -9.46 -22.19 15.95
N SER A 146 -8.19 -21.88 15.68
CA SER A 146 -7.39 -20.93 16.48
C SER A 146 -8.14 -19.59 16.65
N GLU A 147 -8.02 -18.93 17.84
CA GLU A 147 -8.87 -17.79 18.27
C GLU A 147 -8.86 -16.55 17.34
N GLU A 148 -7.96 -16.52 16.36
CA GLU A 148 -7.93 -15.52 15.29
C GLU A 148 -8.69 -16.00 14.07
N ARG A 149 -8.21 -17.08 13.45
CA ARG A 149 -8.77 -17.65 12.22
C ARG A 149 -10.22 -18.11 12.38
N LEU A 150 -10.62 -18.60 13.55
CA LEU A 150 -12.02 -18.96 13.82
C LEU A 150 -12.98 -17.77 13.62
N SER A 151 -12.60 -16.58 14.09
CA SER A 151 -13.45 -15.39 14.01
C SER A 151 -13.59 -14.86 12.59
N ASP A 152 -12.57 -15.08 11.75
CA ASP A 152 -12.55 -14.71 10.34
C ASP A 152 -13.28 -15.77 9.49
N LEU A 153 -12.99 -17.05 9.71
CA LEU A 153 -13.67 -18.19 9.11
C LEU A 153 -15.18 -18.13 9.36
N GLN A 154 -15.61 -17.92 10.62
CA GLN A 154 -17.03 -17.72 10.96
C GLN A 154 -17.66 -16.57 10.18
N ARG A 155 -17.00 -15.41 10.09
CA ARG A 155 -17.51 -14.24 9.36
C ARG A 155 -17.70 -14.53 7.88
N HIS A 156 -16.71 -15.16 7.24
CA HIS A 156 -16.76 -15.48 5.81
C HIS A 156 -17.76 -16.61 5.51
N LEU A 157 -17.86 -17.62 6.38
CA LEU A 157 -18.92 -18.64 6.31
C LEU A 157 -20.32 -18.04 6.45
N LEU A 158 -20.51 -17.03 7.30
CA LEU A 158 -21.80 -16.31 7.40
C LEU A 158 -22.13 -15.56 6.10
N CYS A 159 -21.15 -14.94 5.43
CA CYS A 159 -21.33 -14.36 4.09
C CYS A 159 -21.66 -15.43 3.04
N LEU A 160 -20.95 -16.56 3.03
CA LEU A 160 -21.22 -17.69 2.13
C LEU A 160 -22.64 -18.24 2.29
N VAL A 161 -23.14 -18.34 3.53
CA VAL A 161 -24.51 -18.75 3.85
C VAL A 161 -25.55 -17.75 3.32
N GLN A 162 -25.25 -16.45 3.39
CA GLN A 162 -26.17 -15.39 2.96
C GLN A 162 -26.19 -15.18 1.45
N GLU A 163 -25.06 -15.39 0.77
CA GLU A 163 -24.89 -15.10 -0.67
C GLU A 163 -25.11 -16.33 -1.57
N GLN A 164 -24.50 -17.47 -1.26
CA GLN A 164 -24.50 -18.64 -2.17
C GLN A 164 -25.33 -19.81 -1.65
N LEU A 165 -25.25 -20.15 -0.36
CA LEU A 165 -25.93 -21.36 0.15
C LEU A 165 -27.44 -21.16 0.33
N CYS A 166 -27.91 -19.92 0.44
CA CYS A 166 -29.33 -19.58 0.48
C CYS A 166 -30.08 -19.94 -0.83
N LEU A 167 -29.35 -20.13 -1.94
CA LEU A 167 -29.89 -20.47 -3.27
C LEU A 167 -29.98 -22.00 -3.50
N LYS A 168 -29.44 -22.82 -2.59
CA LYS A 168 -29.42 -24.29 -2.71
C LYS A 168 -30.78 -24.88 -2.32
N LYS A 169 -31.08 -26.10 -2.80
CA LYS A 169 -32.32 -26.81 -2.42
C LYS A 169 -32.14 -27.52 -1.08
N GLN A 170 -31.02 -28.23 -0.90
CA GLN A 170 -30.70 -28.95 0.33
C GLN A 170 -29.27 -28.68 0.78
N LEU A 171 -29.07 -28.66 2.11
CA LEU A 171 -27.77 -28.52 2.76
C LEU A 171 -27.57 -29.61 3.82
N HIS A 172 -26.32 -30.04 3.97
CA HIS A 172 -25.84 -30.85 5.09
C HIS A 172 -24.51 -30.26 5.56
N PHE A 173 -24.31 -30.15 6.87
CA PHE A 173 -23.11 -29.55 7.47
C PHE A 173 -22.43 -30.51 8.42
N LEU A 174 -21.11 -30.67 8.23
CA LEU A 174 -20.21 -31.48 9.03
C LEU A 174 -19.00 -30.61 9.45
N SER A 175 -18.55 -30.72 10.70
CA SER A 175 -17.27 -30.19 11.15
C SER A 175 -16.24 -31.31 11.21
N ILE A 176 -15.05 -31.07 10.67
CA ILE A 176 -13.94 -32.02 10.62
C ILE A 176 -13.01 -31.73 11.80
N GLY A 177 -13.00 -32.61 12.79
CA GLY A 177 -12.05 -32.63 13.89
C GLY A 177 -11.60 -34.08 14.14
N THR A 178 -10.90 -34.36 15.24
CA THR A 178 -10.56 -35.72 15.67
C THR A 178 -11.81 -36.61 15.73
N GLU A 179 -12.95 -36.02 16.14
CA GLU A 179 -14.29 -36.56 15.96
C GLU A 179 -15.11 -35.67 15.01
N VAL A 180 -15.73 -36.25 13.98
CA VAL A 180 -16.55 -35.50 13.02
C VAL A 180 -17.95 -35.23 13.60
N SER A 181 -18.33 -33.96 13.75
CA SER A 181 -19.66 -33.55 14.24
C SER A 181 -20.60 -33.16 13.10
N SER A 182 -21.89 -33.50 13.18
CA SER A 182 -22.90 -33.07 12.19
C SER A 182 -23.92 -32.10 12.81
N LEU A 183 -24.41 -31.14 12.02
CA LEU A 183 -25.52 -30.27 12.44
C LEU A 183 -26.88 -31.01 12.41
N TRP A 184 -27.06 -31.89 11.41
CA TRP A 184 -28.27 -32.70 11.25
C TRP A 184 -27.89 -34.09 10.74
N GLU A 185 -28.49 -35.15 11.28
CA GLU A 185 -28.29 -36.56 10.86
C GLU A 185 -28.60 -36.84 9.37
N LYS A 186 -29.36 -35.95 8.71
CA LYS A 186 -29.73 -36.06 7.29
C LYS A 186 -29.75 -34.67 6.65
N PRO A 187 -29.50 -34.55 5.33
CA PRO A 187 -29.66 -33.30 4.59
C PRO A 187 -31.05 -32.67 4.79
N ARG A 188 -31.11 -31.34 4.81
CA ARG A 188 -32.35 -30.57 5.05
C ARG A 188 -32.59 -29.55 3.96
N ASP A 189 -33.87 -29.32 3.64
CA ASP A 189 -34.29 -28.29 2.69
C ASP A 189 -33.99 -26.89 3.22
N VAL A 190 -33.48 -26.03 2.33
CA VAL A 190 -33.14 -24.64 2.66
C VAL A 190 -34.40 -23.84 2.95
N ASN A 191 -34.47 -23.25 4.14
CA ASN A 191 -35.47 -22.27 4.50
C ASN A 191 -34.90 -21.29 5.54
N PRO A 192 -35.50 -20.10 5.73
CA PRO A 192 -34.93 -19.06 6.60
C PRO A 192 -34.69 -19.49 8.06
N LYS A 193 -35.47 -20.44 8.60
CA LYS A 193 -35.23 -20.97 9.96
C LYS A 193 -34.01 -21.88 10.00
N ARG A 194 -33.85 -22.77 9.01
CA ARG A 194 -32.67 -23.64 8.90
C ARG A 194 -31.40 -22.83 8.60
N LEU A 195 -31.49 -21.76 7.81
CA LEU A 195 -30.37 -20.83 7.61
C LEU A 195 -29.98 -20.14 8.93
N GLN A 196 -30.93 -19.74 9.78
CA GLN A 196 -30.63 -19.22 11.11
C GLN A 196 -29.99 -20.28 12.04
N GLU A 197 -30.49 -21.54 12.02
CA GLU A 197 -29.85 -22.65 12.75
C GLU A 197 -28.41 -22.89 12.31
N VAL A 198 -28.13 -22.81 11.00
CA VAL A 198 -26.77 -22.90 10.44
C VAL A 198 -25.89 -21.75 10.91
N GLN A 199 -26.40 -20.51 10.90
CA GLN A 199 -25.66 -19.33 11.40
C GLN A 199 -25.33 -19.47 12.89
N GLU A 200 -26.28 -19.94 13.71
CA GLU A 200 -26.05 -20.22 15.13
C GLU A 200 -25.06 -21.37 15.37
N TRP A 201 -25.04 -22.39 14.50
CA TRP A 201 -24.09 -23.50 14.59
C TRP A 201 -22.67 -23.08 14.18
N ILE A 202 -22.51 -22.31 13.10
CA ILE A 202 -21.23 -21.72 12.69
C ILE A 202 -20.62 -20.89 13.83
N LEU A 203 -21.42 -20.04 14.47
CA LEU A 203 -21.00 -19.24 15.64
C LEU A 203 -20.68 -20.08 16.90
N ARG A 204 -21.06 -21.35 16.93
CA ARG A 204 -20.78 -22.32 18.02
C ARG A 204 -19.67 -23.31 17.68
N LEU A 205 -19.06 -23.24 16.48
CA LEU A 205 -17.87 -24.04 16.14
C LEU A 205 -16.76 -23.84 17.18
N ARG A 206 -16.03 -24.91 17.47
CA ARG A 206 -14.95 -24.96 18.47
C ARG A 206 -13.78 -25.78 17.92
N PRO A 207 -12.55 -25.50 18.38
CA PRO A 207 -11.40 -26.36 18.11
C PRO A 207 -11.67 -27.79 18.60
N SER A 208 -11.32 -28.75 17.75
CA SER A 208 -11.63 -30.17 17.91
C SER A 208 -10.47 -31.09 17.50
N GLY A 209 -9.23 -30.66 17.73
CA GLY A 209 -8.02 -31.48 17.54
C GLY A 209 -7.52 -31.51 16.10
N GLU A 210 -7.38 -32.72 15.56
CA GLU A 210 -6.77 -33.04 14.26
C GLU A 210 -7.81 -33.06 13.11
N CYS A 211 -7.38 -32.96 11.85
CA CYS A 211 -8.24 -32.86 10.68
C CYS A 211 -8.62 -34.25 10.11
N ASN A 212 -9.59 -34.93 10.73
CA ASN A 212 -10.03 -36.26 10.30
C ASN A 212 -10.95 -36.27 9.05
N LEU A 213 -10.44 -35.84 7.88
CA LEU A 213 -11.22 -35.76 6.64
C LEU A 213 -11.79 -37.11 6.16
N LEU A 214 -11.06 -38.22 6.31
CA LEU A 214 -11.53 -39.55 5.88
C LEU A 214 -12.84 -39.96 6.58
N GLN A 215 -12.93 -39.77 7.90
CA GLN A 215 -14.16 -40.05 8.66
C GLN A 215 -15.33 -39.13 8.22
N ALA A 216 -15.05 -37.91 7.75
CA ALA A 216 -16.09 -37.01 7.26
C ALA A 216 -16.64 -37.46 5.90
N LEU A 217 -15.79 -38.03 5.05
CA LEU A 217 -16.19 -38.65 3.78
C LEU A 217 -17.01 -39.93 4.01
N GLU A 218 -16.62 -40.79 4.97
CA GLU A 218 -17.41 -41.97 5.38
C GLU A 218 -18.83 -41.59 5.82
N LYS A 219 -18.98 -40.56 6.67
CA LYS A 219 -20.29 -40.06 7.10
C LYS A 219 -21.09 -39.49 5.93
N THR A 220 -20.44 -38.80 4.99
CA THR A 220 -21.06 -38.26 3.77
C THR A 220 -21.56 -39.37 2.84
N ARG A 221 -20.83 -40.50 2.73
CA ARG A 221 -21.21 -41.68 1.93
C ARG A 221 -22.56 -42.28 2.35
N SER A 222 -22.98 -42.07 3.60
CA SER A 222 -24.30 -42.47 4.11
C SER A 222 -25.48 -41.63 3.55
N HIS A 223 -25.21 -40.56 2.80
CA HIS A 223 -26.22 -39.64 2.27
C HIS A 223 -26.25 -39.63 0.73
N ALA A 224 -26.67 -40.75 0.13
CA ALA A 224 -26.78 -41.00 -1.32
C ALA A 224 -27.71 -40.07 -2.15
N HIS A 225 -28.06 -38.88 -1.64
CA HIS A 225 -28.91 -37.90 -2.29
C HIS A 225 -28.20 -36.58 -2.60
N LEU A 226 -26.97 -36.36 -2.13
CA LEU A 226 -26.20 -35.14 -2.45
C LEU A 226 -25.76 -35.14 -3.93
N ASP A 227 -25.57 -33.96 -4.54
CA ASP A 227 -25.00 -33.79 -5.89
C ASP A 227 -23.74 -32.93 -5.92
N GLY A 228 -23.35 -32.36 -4.78
CA GLY A 228 -22.08 -31.66 -4.63
C GLY A 228 -21.55 -31.71 -3.20
N LEU A 229 -20.24 -31.56 -3.07
CA LEU A 229 -19.51 -31.57 -1.80
C LEU A 229 -18.52 -30.40 -1.77
N LEU A 230 -18.75 -29.45 -0.86
CA LEU A 230 -17.85 -28.36 -0.56
C LEU A 230 -16.97 -28.74 0.64
N ILE A 231 -15.67 -28.83 0.44
CA ILE A 231 -14.69 -29.17 1.47
C ILE A 231 -13.84 -27.93 1.76
N ILE A 232 -13.90 -27.39 2.97
CA ILE A 232 -13.13 -26.21 3.38
C ILE A 232 -12.04 -26.65 4.35
N LEU A 233 -10.78 -26.57 3.92
CA LEU A 233 -9.59 -26.96 4.68
C LEU A 233 -8.75 -25.73 5.03
N SER A 234 -8.27 -25.63 6.26
CA SER A 234 -7.25 -24.64 6.68
C SER A 234 -5.94 -25.30 7.13
N SER A 235 -5.95 -26.63 7.24
CA SER A 235 -4.86 -27.51 7.63
C SER A 235 -4.64 -28.61 6.59
N CYS A 236 -3.55 -29.35 6.71
CA CYS A 236 -3.36 -30.59 5.94
C CYS A 236 -4.21 -31.69 6.60
N PRO A 237 -4.94 -32.54 5.86
CA PRO A 237 -5.51 -33.76 6.40
C PRO A 237 -4.40 -34.64 7.01
N ASP A 238 -4.68 -35.25 8.17
CA ASP A 238 -3.68 -36.04 8.92
C ASP A 238 -3.60 -37.51 8.45
N GLN A 239 -4.48 -37.95 7.55
CA GLN A 239 -4.39 -39.27 6.94
C GLN A 239 -3.31 -39.30 5.85
N ASP A 240 -2.81 -40.50 5.60
CA ASP A 240 -1.99 -40.78 4.43
C ASP A 240 -2.70 -40.34 3.14
N VAL A 241 -1.99 -39.58 2.31
CA VAL A 241 -2.55 -38.89 1.15
C VAL A 241 -3.00 -39.90 0.09
N ASP A 242 -2.29 -41.01 -0.11
CA ASP A 242 -2.65 -41.99 -1.14
C ASP A 242 -3.94 -42.74 -0.76
N ILE A 243 -4.08 -43.11 0.52
CA ILE A 243 -5.31 -43.72 1.06
C ILE A 243 -6.51 -42.77 0.96
N LEU A 244 -6.30 -41.49 1.31
CA LEU A 244 -7.33 -40.46 1.23
C LEU A 244 -7.79 -40.24 -0.23
N LEU A 245 -6.85 -40.15 -1.17
CA LEU A 245 -7.15 -39.95 -2.59
C LEU A 245 -7.88 -41.15 -3.21
N SER A 246 -7.45 -42.40 -2.90
CA SER A 246 -8.19 -43.57 -3.35
C SER A 246 -9.63 -43.58 -2.83
N TYR A 247 -9.83 -43.21 -1.56
CA TYR A 247 -11.17 -43.15 -0.97
C TYR A 247 -12.05 -42.03 -1.57
N VAL A 248 -11.48 -40.86 -1.84
CA VAL A 248 -12.17 -39.77 -2.56
C VAL A 248 -12.61 -40.24 -3.95
N SER A 249 -11.74 -40.94 -4.69
CA SER A 249 -12.07 -41.47 -6.01
C SER A 249 -13.25 -42.45 -5.95
N GLU A 250 -13.27 -43.37 -4.98
CA GLU A 250 -14.39 -44.30 -4.78
C GLU A 250 -15.71 -43.58 -4.47
N VAL A 251 -15.69 -42.65 -3.50
CA VAL A 251 -16.90 -41.90 -3.09
C VAL A 251 -17.46 -41.06 -4.23
N VAL A 252 -16.59 -40.41 -5.02
CA VAL A 252 -17.02 -39.58 -6.17
C VAL A 252 -17.62 -40.44 -7.28
N GLN A 253 -17.03 -41.60 -7.58
CA GLN A 253 -17.54 -42.52 -8.60
C GLN A 253 -18.87 -43.18 -8.19
N GLU A 254 -19.02 -43.57 -6.91
CA GLU A 254 -20.26 -44.19 -6.43
C GLU A 254 -21.44 -43.22 -6.34
N MET A 255 -21.17 -41.96 -5.97
CA MET A 255 -22.22 -40.98 -5.66
C MET A 255 -22.40 -39.90 -6.75
N SER A 256 -21.56 -39.87 -7.78
CA SER A 256 -21.54 -38.86 -8.85
C SER A 256 -21.51 -37.42 -8.31
N LEU A 257 -20.64 -37.16 -7.33
CA LEU A 257 -20.56 -35.88 -6.61
C LEU A 257 -19.65 -34.87 -7.31
N SER A 258 -20.15 -33.65 -7.50
CA SER A 258 -19.30 -32.50 -7.85
C SER A 258 -18.53 -32.00 -6.61
N VAL A 259 -17.23 -32.27 -6.55
CA VAL A 259 -16.38 -31.83 -5.42
C VAL A 259 -15.83 -30.43 -5.68
N HIS A 260 -15.88 -29.56 -4.66
CA HIS A 260 -15.19 -28.28 -4.64
C HIS A 260 -14.36 -28.18 -3.35
N VAL A 261 -13.04 -28.09 -3.48
CA VAL A 261 -12.11 -28.00 -2.33
C VAL A 261 -11.56 -26.58 -2.19
N VAL A 262 -11.74 -25.98 -1.02
CA VAL A 262 -11.27 -24.63 -0.70
C VAL A 262 -10.14 -24.71 0.33
N SER A 263 -8.99 -24.14 -0.01
CA SER A 263 -7.97 -23.78 0.99
C SER A 263 -8.31 -22.42 1.57
N PHE A 264 -8.55 -22.36 2.88
CA PHE A 264 -8.76 -21.14 3.64
C PHE A 264 -7.54 -20.84 4.52
N ASP A 265 -6.76 -19.83 4.13
CA ASP A 265 -5.63 -19.28 4.91
C ASP A 265 -4.57 -20.34 5.32
N SER A 266 -4.35 -21.33 4.45
CA SER A 266 -3.37 -22.40 4.68
C SER A 266 -1.98 -21.99 4.16
N CYS A 267 -1.07 -21.67 5.08
CA CYS A 267 0.32 -21.32 4.75
C CYS A 267 1.23 -22.53 4.48
N SER A 268 0.71 -23.76 4.55
CA SER A 268 1.51 -24.98 4.38
C SER A 268 1.45 -25.49 2.92
N PRO A 269 2.60 -25.66 2.24
CA PRO A 269 2.64 -26.24 0.90
C PRO A 269 1.98 -27.63 0.81
N ALA A 270 2.02 -28.41 1.89
CA ALA A 270 1.36 -29.72 1.99
C ALA A 270 -0.17 -29.63 1.89
N ALA A 271 -0.82 -28.66 2.54
CA ALA A 271 -2.28 -28.48 2.44
C ALA A 271 -2.67 -28.02 1.04
N VAL A 272 -1.91 -27.10 0.43
CA VAL A 272 -2.13 -26.67 -0.96
C VAL A 272 -1.96 -27.83 -1.95
N ALA A 273 -0.94 -28.68 -1.77
CA ALA A 273 -0.76 -29.88 -2.56
C ALA A 273 -1.91 -30.89 -2.37
N ALA A 274 -2.35 -31.13 -1.15
CA ALA A 274 -3.50 -31.99 -0.85
C ALA A 274 -4.78 -31.48 -1.53
N VAL A 275 -5.08 -30.18 -1.46
CA VAL A 275 -6.23 -29.55 -2.14
C VAL A 275 -6.18 -29.76 -3.66
N LYS A 276 -5.02 -29.52 -4.29
CA LYS A 276 -4.84 -29.74 -5.74
C LYS A 276 -4.91 -31.22 -6.12
N ASN A 277 -4.42 -32.13 -5.28
CA ASN A 277 -4.48 -33.57 -5.55
C ASN A 277 -5.92 -34.11 -5.41
N ILE A 278 -6.66 -33.69 -4.39
CA ILE A 278 -8.07 -34.06 -4.20
C ILE A 278 -8.91 -33.57 -5.38
N SER A 279 -8.70 -32.33 -5.86
CA SER A 279 -9.42 -31.81 -7.02
C SER A 279 -9.12 -32.62 -8.30
N LYS A 280 -7.83 -32.93 -8.57
CA LYS A 280 -7.43 -33.77 -9.71
C LYS A 280 -8.07 -35.17 -9.67
N VAL A 281 -8.06 -35.85 -8.52
CA VAL A 281 -8.59 -37.22 -8.39
C VAL A 281 -10.12 -37.27 -8.39
N SER A 282 -10.79 -36.22 -7.90
CA SER A 282 -12.25 -36.12 -7.96
C SER A 282 -12.79 -35.60 -9.30
N GLY A 283 -11.94 -35.14 -10.23
CA GLY A 283 -12.38 -34.32 -11.36
C GLY A 283 -13.10 -33.04 -10.91
N GLY A 284 -12.83 -32.60 -9.68
CA GLY A 284 -13.48 -31.49 -9.01
C GLY A 284 -12.71 -30.19 -9.11
N ARG A 285 -13.30 -29.12 -8.59
CA ARG A 285 -12.75 -27.76 -8.64
C ARG A 285 -12.03 -27.40 -7.35
N PHE A 286 -11.09 -26.46 -7.42
CA PHE A 286 -10.39 -25.94 -6.26
C PHE A 286 -10.30 -24.41 -6.22
N HIS A 287 -10.13 -23.87 -5.02
CA HIS A 287 -9.95 -22.45 -4.77
C HIS A 287 -8.96 -22.22 -3.62
N LEU A 288 -7.90 -21.44 -3.84
CA LEU A 288 -6.90 -21.11 -2.83
C LEU A 288 -7.03 -19.65 -2.38
N TYR A 289 -7.44 -19.44 -1.13
CA TYR A 289 -7.54 -18.11 -0.52
C TYR A 289 -6.48 -17.91 0.57
N SER A 290 -5.69 -16.83 0.46
CA SER A 290 -4.69 -16.40 1.45
C SER A 290 -5.08 -15.04 2.03
N ALA A 291 -5.34 -14.97 3.34
CA ALA A 291 -5.69 -13.70 3.98
C ALA A 291 -4.48 -12.77 4.10
N ALA A 292 -3.26 -13.33 4.16
CA ALA A 292 -2.01 -12.59 4.21
C ALA A 292 -1.72 -11.81 2.91
N LEU A 293 -2.07 -12.37 1.75
CA LEU A 293 -1.91 -11.73 0.45
C LEU A 293 -3.15 -10.92 0.04
N GLY A 294 -4.32 -11.27 0.57
CA GLY A 294 -5.58 -10.57 0.26
C GLY A 294 -6.05 -10.78 -1.18
N VAL A 295 -5.46 -11.74 -1.89
CA VAL A 295 -5.68 -12.12 -3.29
C VAL A 295 -5.91 -13.64 -3.34
N VAL A 296 -6.49 -14.14 -4.44
CA VAL A 296 -6.68 -15.57 -4.70
C VAL A 296 -5.41 -16.09 -5.39
N ASP A 297 -4.72 -17.07 -4.80
CA ASP A 297 -3.41 -17.52 -5.30
C ASP A 297 -3.53 -18.42 -6.54
N SER A 298 -4.58 -19.25 -6.62
CA SER A 298 -4.85 -20.23 -7.68
C SER A 298 -6.31 -20.66 -7.55
N SER A 299 -7.05 -20.84 -8.65
CA SER A 299 -8.46 -21.24 -8.62
C SER A 299 -8.93 -21.70 -9.99
N SER A 300 -9.68 -22.81 -10.03
CA SER A 300 -10.27 -23.36 -11.26
C SER A 300 -11.19 -22.36 -11.98
N ASP A 301 -11.88 -21.47 -11.25
CA ASP A 301 -12.71 -20.42 -11.86
C ASP A 301 -11.90 -19.21 -12.42
N LEU A 302 -10.61 -19.05 -12.10
CA LEU A 302 -9.78 -17.91 -12.54
C LEU A 302 -8.73 -18.28 -13.59
N GLU A 303 -8.11 -19.45 -13.46
CA GLU A 303 -7.09 -19.96 -14.38
C GLU A 303 -7.53 -19.97 -15.86
N PRO A 304 -8.73 -20.44 -16.25
CA PRO A 304 -9.15 -20.41 -17.65
C PRO A 304 -9.41 -18.98 -18.17
N LEU A 305 -9.90 -18.06 -17.33
CA LEU A 305 -10.08 -16.65 -17.71
C LEU A 305 -8.74 -15.95 -17.95
N TRP A 306 -7.70 -16.26 -17.16
CA TRP A 306 -6.36 -15.76 -17.39
C TRP A 306 -5.70 -16.37 -18.63
N ALA A 307 -5.97 -17.65 -18.93
CA ALA A 307 -5.52 -18.30 -20.17
C ALA A 307 -6.14 -17.65 -21.41
N GLU A 308 -7.45 -17.36 -21.40
CA GLU A 308 -8.14 -16.64 -22.48
C GLU A 308 -7.64 -15.20 -22.63
N ILE A 309 -7.37 -14.46 -21.53
CA ILE A 309 -6.75 -13.13 -21.60
C ILE A 309 -5.34 -13.20 -22.23
N LYS A 310 -4.56 -14.23 -21.91
CA LYS A 310 -3.23 -14.45 -22.50
C LYS A 310 -3.36 -14.73 -23.99
N ALA A 311 -4.18 -15.71 -24.39
CA ALA A 311 -4.44 -16.03 -25.78
C ALA A 311 -4.94 -14.81 -26.58
N ALA A 312 -5.84 -14.01 -26.02
CA ALA A 312 -6.34 -12.78 -26.67
C ALA A 312 -5.22 -11.77 -26.93
N ARG A 313 -4.29 -11.60 -25.98
CA ARG A 313 -3.10 -10.75 -26.11
C ARG A 313 -2.11 -11.30 -27.13
N ASP A 314 -1.93 -12.61 -27.18
CA ASP A 314 -1.06 -13.26 -28.17
C ASP A 314 -1.64 -13.05 -29.59
N VAL A 315 -2.95 -13.27 -29.81
CA VAL A 315 -3.62 -12.96 -31.09
C VAL A 315 -3.50 -11.48 -31.44
N LEU A 316 -3.69 -10.58 -30.47
CA LEU A 316 -3.56 -9.13 -30.65
C LEU A 316 -2.14 -8.72 -31.07
N HIS A 317 -1.10 -9.35 -30.50
CA HIS A 317 0.30 -9.11 -30.90
C HIS A 317 0.51 -9.45 -32.38
N HIS A 318 0.03 -10.63 -32.82
CA HIS A 318 0.10 -11.04 -34.22
C HIS A 318 -0.67 -10.08 -35.16
N VAL A 319 -1.85 -9.59 -34.74
CA VAL A 319 -2.62 -8.56 -35.49
C VAL A 319 -1.84 -7.25 -35.63
N GLN A 320 -1.14 -6.82 -34.58
CA GLN A 320 -0.30 -5.62 -34.61
C GLN A 320 0.95 -5.80 -35.47
N ASP A 321 1.57 -6.99 -35.46
CA ASP A 321 2.71 -7.31 -36.32
C ASP A 321 2.31 -7.38 -37.80
N VAL A 322 1.15 -7.96 -38.13
CA VAL A 322 0.59 -7.93 -39.49
C VAL A 322 0.38 -6.49 -39.97
N ARG A 323 -0.10 -5.58 -39.11
CA ARG A 323 -0.19 -4.14 -39.45
C ARG A 323 1.17 -3.46 -39.64
N ARG A 324 2.20 -3.84 -38.89
CA ARG A 324 3.55 -3.25 -38.97
C ARG A 324 4.33 -3.75 -40.19
N CYS A 325 4.18 -5.02 -40.53
CA CYS A 325 4.99 -5.70 -41.54
C CYS A 325 4.29 -5.88 -42.90
N GLY A 326 2.95 -5.82 -42.95
CA GLY A 326 2.17 -6.00 -44.18
C GLY A 326 2.28 -7.40 -44.79
N ARG A 327 2.72 -8.39 -44.01
CA ARG A 327 2.91 -9.80 -44.40
C ARG A 327 2.67 -10.72 -43.21
N LEU A 328 2.10 -11.90 -43.47
CA LEU A 328 2.18 -13.07 -42.59
C LEU A 328 3.46 -13.83 -42.96
N ASN A 329 4.34 -14.11 -42.00
CA ASN A 329 5.51 -14.97 -42.23
C ASN A 329 5.11 -16.44 -42.00
N ASP A 330 5.35 -17.30 -43.00
CA ASP A 330 4.99 -18.74 -42.96
C ASP A 330 5.56 -19.50 -41.75
N THR A 331 6.65 -19.03 -41.14
CA THR A 331 7.22 -19.62 -39.92
C THR A 331 6.27 -19.62 -38.72
N ALA A 332 5.32 -18.67 -38.63
CA ALA A 332 4.39 -18.61 -37.51
C ALA A 332 3.39 -19.79 -37.50
N VAL A 333 3.02 -20.33 -38.67
CA VAL A 333 2.05 -21.43 -38.77
C VAL A 333 2.66 -22.77 -38.34
N SER A 334 3.96 -22.99 -38.62
CA SER A 334 4.68 -24.20 -38.19
C SER A 334 4.84 -24.25 -36.67
N ILE A 335 5.22 -23.13 -36.05
CA ILE A 335 5.53 -23.04 -34.62
C ILE A 335 4.29 -23.34 -33.75
N VAL A 336 3.09 -22.92 -34.17
CA VAL A 336 1.85 -23.18 -33.41
C VAL A 336 1.45 -24.66 -33.43
N SER A 337 1.80 -25.42 -34.49
CA SER A 337 1.54 -26.87 -34.52
C SER A 337 2.49 -27.69 -33.63
N GLU A 338 3.70 -27.20 -33.36
CA GLU A 338 4.68 -27.87 -32.48
C GLU A 338 4.49 -27.49 -31.01
N ILE A 339 4.16 -26.23 -30.70
CA ILE A 339 3.93 -25.77 -29.32
C ILE A 339 2.69 -26.43 -28.67
N SER A 340 1.70 -26.85 -29.47
CA SER A 340 0.45 -27.42 -28.93
C SER A 340 0.57 -28.86 -28.40
N THR A 341 1.72 -29.53 -28.54
CA THR A 341 1.93 -30.91 -28.04
C THR A 341 2.99 -31.06 -26.96
N ASP A 342 3.90 -30.09 -26.81
CA ASP A 342 5.13 -30.23 -25.99
C ASP A 342 5.11 -29.38 -24.70
N LEU A 343 3.92 -29.12 -24.12
CA LEU A 343 3.77 -28.31 -22.91
C LEU A 343 3.42 -29.08 -21.63
N ASP A 344 3.72 -30.39 -21.59
CA ASP A 344 3.65 -31.21 -20.36
C ASP A 344 4.95 -32.00 -20.16
N GLY A 345 5.96 -31.33 -19.58
CA GLY A 345 7.13 -31.99 -18.99
C GLY A 345 8.49 -31.71 -19.64
N LEU A 346 9.03 -30.51 -19.43
CA LEU A 346 10.47 -30.26 -19.60
C LEU A 346 11.17 -30.24 -18.24
N THR A 347 11.85 -31.34 -17.92
CA THR A 347 12.82 -31.37 -16.82
C THR A 347 14.23 -31.16 -17.37
N LEU A 348 15.20 -30.89 -16.50
CA LEU A 348 16.55 -30.42 -16.86
C LEU A 348 17.42 -31.45 -17.64
N SER A 349 16.84 -32.56 -18.09
CA SER A 349 17.49 -33.63 -18.86
C SER A 349 17.49 -33.36 -20.37
N ASP A 350 16.48 -32.67 -20.91
CA ASP A 350 16.28 -32.54 -22.37
C ASP A 350 17.19 -31.47 -23.01
N LEU A 351 17.75 -30.56 -22.21
CA LEU A 351 18.64 -29.48 -22.63
C LEU A 351 20.02 -29.94 -23.14
N ASN A 352 20.35 -31.23 -23.02
CA ASN A 352 21.59 -31.83 -23.52
C ASN A 352 21.45 -32.53 -24.89
N SER A 353 20.31 -32.39 -25.57
CA SER A 353 20.13 -32.90 -26.94
C SER A 353 20.96 -32.13 -27.97
N GLU A 354 21.51 -32.83 -28.97
CA GLU A 354 22.42 -32.27 -29.99
C GLU A 354 21.82 -31.07 -30.77
N ALA A 355 20.48 -31.01 -30.88
CA ALA A 355 19.76 -29.92 -31.53
C ALA A 355 19.97 -28.54 -30.86
N HIS A 356 20.01 -28.48 -29.51
CA HIS A 356 20.26 -27.22 -28.80
C HIS A 356 21.72 -26.78 -28.89
N THR A 357 22.66 -27.73 -29.03
CA THR A 357 24.07 -27.44 -29.31
C THR A 357 24.25 -26.80 -30.68
N ALA A 358 23.51 -27.26 -31.70
CA ALA A 358 23.49 -26.62 -33.02
C ALA A 358 22.90 -25.19 -32.98
N ALA A 359 21.82 -24.97 -32.22
CA ALA A 359 21.23 -23.64 -32.04
C ALA A 359 22.17 -22.67 -31.30
N ARG A 360 22.94 -23.15 -30.31
CA ARG A 360 24.00 -22.36 -29.65
C ARG A 360 25.06 -21.89 -30.64
N SER A 361 25.46 -22.73 -31.59
CA SER A 361 26.48 -22.40 -32.61
C SER A 361 26.00 -21.47 -33.73
N ALA A 362 24.73 -21.09 -33.78
CA ALA A 362 24.19 -20.20 -34.81
C ALA A 362 24.62 -18.73 -34.61
N ALA A 363 25.00 -18.08 -35.71
CA ALA A 363 25.39 -16.67 -35.77
C ALA A 363 24.30 -15.70 -35.24
N LEU A 364 24.71 -14.51 -34.81
CA LEU A 364 23.80 -13.48 -34.30
C LEU A 364 22.95 -12.90 -35.45
N CYS A 365 21.63 -13.05 -35.37
CA CYS A 365 20.72 -12.27 -36.19
C CYS A 365 20.58 -10.87 -35.56
N VAL A 366 21.39 -9.92 -36.01
CA VAL A 366 21.42 -8.55 -35.46
C VAL A 366 20.31 -7.72 -36.11
N GLN A 367 19.46 -7.10 -35.31
CA GLN A 367 18.39 -6.23 -35.82
C GLN A 367 18.94 -4.88 -36.33
N PRO A 368 18.31 -4.28 -37.35
CA PRO A 368 18.72 -2.96 -37.86
C PRO A 368 18.56 -1.88 -36.79
N ALA A 369 19.50 -0.92 -36.76
CA ALA A 369 19.52 0.14 -35.75
C ALA A 369 18.24 0.99 -35.81
N GLY A 370 17.57 1.09 -34.66
CA GLY A 370 16.30 1.78 -34.50
C GLY A 370 16.44 3.21 -33.95
N PRO A 371 15.32 3.88 -33.64
CA PRO A 371 15.35 5.14 -32.90
C PRO A 371 16.04 4.96 -31.53
N LEU A 372 16.89 5.92 -31.16
CA LEU A 372 17.52 5.97 -29.82
C LEU A 372 16.44 5.81 -28.74
N PRO A 373 16.49 4.73 -27.93
CA PRO A 373 15.42 4.43 -27.00
C PRO A 373 15.57 5.29 -25.73
N SER A 374 14.45 5.58 -25.06
CA SER A 374 14.41 6.45 -23.87
C SER A 374 14.01 5.69 -22.62
N THR A 375 14.55 6.10 -21.47
CA THR A 375 14.17 5.56 -20.14
C THR A 375 12.69 5.83 -19.84
N SER A 376 12.04 5.04 -18.99
CA SER A 376 10.64 5.30 -18.60
C SER A 376 10.48 6.66 -17.92
N ALA A 377 11.46 7.07 -17.12
CA ALA A 377 11.47 8.38 -16.46
C ALA A 377 11.57 9.56 -17.44
N GLU A 378 12.22 9.40 -18.60
CA GLU A 378 12.27 10.42 -19.65
C GLU A 378 11.04 10.38 -20.55
N TRP A 379 10.58 9.19 -20.90
CA TRP A 379 9.34 8.98 -21.65
C TRP A 379 8.12 9.55 -20.92
N LEU A 380 8.06 9.43 -19.59
CA LEU A 380 7.03 10.07 -18.74
C LEU A 380 7.10 11.61 -18.74
N LYS A 381 8.22 12.25 -19.10
CA LYS A 381 8.28 13.73 -19.26
C LYS A 381 7.46 14.20 -20.47
N THR A 382 7.16 13.32 -21.44
CA THR A 382 6.35 13.60 -22.62
C THR A 382 4.98 12.92 -22.58
N HIS A 383 4.86 11.75 -21.94
CA HIS A 383 3.62 10.95 -21.90
C HIS A 383 2.88 10.97 -20.56
N GLY A 384 3.52 11.33 -19.45
CA GLY A 384 2.90 11.35 -18.12
C GLY A 384 1.77 12.37 -17.96
N LEU A 385 0.97 12.21 -16.89
CA LEU A 385 -0.26 12.97 -16.67
C LEU A 385 -0.01 14.48 -16.62
N LYS A 386 1.11 14.90 -16.03
CA LYS A 386 1.54 16.30 -15.97
C LYS A 386 1.87 16.87 -17.37
N ALA A 387 2.48 16.08 -18.24
CA ALA A 387 2.83 16.48 -19.61
C ALA A 387 1.58 16.63 -20.49
N LYS A 388 0.65 15.67 -20.38
CA LYS A 388 -0.65 15.67 -21.07
C LYS A 388 -1.68 16.65 -20.48
N LYS A 389 -1.33 17.37 -19.39
CA LYS A 389 -2.20 18.30 -18.64
C LYS A 389 -3.45 17.63 -18.05
N LEU A 390 -3.34 16.36 -17.70
CA LEU A 390 -4.38 15.53 -17.08
C LEU A 390 -4.31 15.54 -15.55
N ASN A 391 -3.79 16.62 -14.95
CA ASN A 391 -3.87 16.79 -13.50
C ASN A 391 -5.28 17.25 -13.12
N LEU A 392 -6.02 16.43 -12.36
CA LEU A 392 -7.41 16.69 -11.96
C LEU A 392 -7.61 18.11 -11.41
N TYR A 393 -6.73 18.55 -10.50
CA TYR A 393 -6.83 19.87 -9.87
C TYR A 393 -6.59 21.01 -10.87
N GLN A 394 -5.80 20.81 -11.93
CA GLN A 394 -5.63 21.80 -13.01
C GLN A 394 -6.85 21.86 -13.92
N VAL A 395 -7.47 20.72 -14.22
CA VAL A 395 -8.67 20.62 -15.06
C VAL A 395 -9.89 21.24 -14.36
N LEU A 396 -10.02 21.05 -13.05
CA LEU A 396 -11.16 21.55 -12.26
C LEU A 396 -10.99 23.01 -11.79
N ALA A 397 -9.76 23.53 -11.70
CA ALA A 397 -9.48 24.88 -11.19
C ALA A 397 -10.33 26.03 -11.79
N PRO A 398 -10.68 26.06 -13.10
CA PRO A 398 -11.53 27.11 -13.66
C PRO A 398 -12.96 27.17 -13.09
N ASN A 399 -13.46 26.06 -12.54
CA ASN A 399 -14.85 25.89 -12.11
C ASN A 399 -15.04 25.93 -10.59
N VAL A 400 -14.00 26.33 -9.85
CA VAL A 400 -13.89 26.17 -8.40
C VAL A 400 -13.88 27.52 -7.68
N TYR A 401 -14.69 27.61 -6.63
CA TYR A 401 -14.94 28.82 -5.85
C TYR A 401 -14.72 28.56 -4.35
N SER A 402 -13.90 29.36 -3.70
CA SER A 402 -13.74 29.29 -2.24
C SER A 402 -15.02 29.72 -1.52
N PRO A 403 -15.45 29.02 -0.45
CA PRO A 403 -16.59 29.46 0.37
C PRO A 403 -16.31 30.83 1.00
N LEU A 404 -17.26 31.76 0.86
CA LEU A 404 -17.21 33.10 1.45
C LEU A 404 -18.08 33.14 2.72
N GLU A 405 -17.44 33.30 3.88
CA GLU A 405 -18.10 33.60 5.14
C GLU A 405 -18.17 35.12 5.37
N GLY A 406 -19.38 35.65 5.61
CA GLY A 406 -19.59 37.04 5.98
C GLY A 406 -20.18 37.14 7.39
N PHE A 407 -19.53 37.87 8.30
CA PHE A 407 -20.12 38.19 9.59
C PHE A 407 -21.27 39.20 9.41
N VAL A 408 -22.48 38.87 9.86
CA VAL A 408 -23.64 39.76 9.81
C VAL A 408 -23.86 40.33 11.22
N PRO A 409 -23.51 41.62 11.49
CA PRO A 409 -23.49 42.15 12.85
C PRO A 409 -24.86 42.14 13.54
N ILE A 410 -25.94 42.33 12.77
CA ILE A 410 -27.33 42.36 13.25
C ILE A 410 -27.78 40.97 13.77
N LEU A 411 -27.20 39.89 13.27
CA LEU A 411 -27.52 38.51 13.68
C LEU A 411 -26.52 37.94 14.69
N GLY A 412 -25.42 38.66 14.98
CA GLY A 412 -24.35 38.20 15.87
C GLY A 412 -23.64 36.92 15.42
N LYS A 413 -23.72 36.55 14.12
CA LYS A 413 -23.28 35.26 13.58
C LYS A 413 -22.53 35.43 12.26
N ASN A 414 -21.56 34.54 12.01
CA ASN A 414 -21.05 34.30 10.65
C ASN A 414 -22.16 33.66 9.82
N VAL A 415 -22.44 34.23 8.65
CA VAL A 415 -23.42 33.72 7.71
C VAL A 415 -22.69 33.29 6.44
N GLN A 416 -22.94 32.05 6.05
CA GLN A 416 -22.41 31.45 4.82
C GLN A 416 -23.33 31.81 3.64
N SER A 417 -22.79 31.95 2.43
CA SER A 417 -23.61 32.21 1.24
C SER A 417 -24.44 30.98 0.85
N LYS A 418 -25.73 30.98 1.24
CA LYS A 418 -26.72 29.93 0.92
C LYS A 418 -26.96 29.68 -0.57
N VAL A 419 -26.47 30.55 -1.45
CA VAL A 419 -26.67 30.44 -2.91
C VAL A 419 -25.88 29.26 -3.49
N HIS A 420 -24.71 28.93 -2.92
CA HIS A 420 -23.86 27.84 -3.42
C HIS A 420 -24.28 26.48 -2.90
N GLU A 421 -24.81 26.42 -1.68
CA GLU A 421 -25.26 25.18 -1.00
C GLU A 421 -26.27 24.39 -1.85
N LYS A 422 -27.17 25.09 -2.58
CA LYS A 422 -28.17 24.46 -3.46
C LYS A 422 -27.70 24.17 -4.89
N ALA A 423 -26.65 24.83 -5.39
CA ALA A 423 -26.29 24.82 -6.83
C ALA A 423 -24.85 24.38 -7.17
N MET A 424 -23.98 24.14 -6.18
CA MET A 424 -22.58 23.74 -6.37
C MET A 424 -22.22 22.60 -5.43
N VAL A 425 -21.36 21.69 -5.89
CA VAL A 425 -20.87 20.52 -5.12
C VAL A 425 -19.67 20.92 -4.27
N GLN A 426 -19.57 20.40 -3.06
CA GLN A 426 -18.38 20.59 -2.21
C GLN A 426 -17.37 19.49 -2.50
N PHE A 427 -16.11 19.89 -2.74
CA PHE A 427 -15.02 18.97 -3.09
C PHE A 427 -13.77 19.34 -2.29
N GLU A 428 -13.05 18.33 -1.78
CA GLU A 428 -11.80 18.53 -1.05
C GLU A 428 -10.63 18.74 -2.02
N TRP A 429 -9.93 19.84 -1.85
CA TRP A 429 -8.81 20.21 -2.71
C TRP A 429 -7.48 19.62 -2.20
N ASN A 430 -6.44 19.63 -3.03
CA ASN A 430 -5.12 19.06 -2.69
C ASN A 430 -4.39 19.72 -1.49
N ASP A 431 -4.95 20.80 -0.93
CA ASP A 431 -4.49 21.52 0.25
C ASP A 431 -5.33 21.21 1.51
N GLY A 432 -6.27 20.25 1.42
CA GLY A 432 -7.23 19.90 2.47
C GLY A 432 -8.35 20.93 2.66
N THR A 433 -8.50 21.89 1.75
CA THR A 433 -9.59 22.88 1.83
C THR A 433 -10.79 22.46 0.99
N VAL A 434 -11.99 22.52 1.59
CA VAL A 434 -13.25 22.28 0.88
C VAL A 434 -13.59 23.50 0.03
N LYS A 435 -13.81 23.28 -1.27
CA LYS A 435 -14.18 24.32 -2.24
C LYS A 435 -15.50 23.97 -2.91
N ASN A 436 -16.26 24.99 -3.30
CA ASN A 436 -17.52 24.82 -4.03
C ASN A 436 -17.24 24.77 -5.53
N MET A 437 -17.70 23.74 -6.22
CA MET A 437 -17.44 23.51 -7.63
C MET A 437 -18.75 23.54 -8.43
N HIS A 438 -18.70 24.20 -9.59
CA HIS A 438 -19.72 24.04 -10.61
C HIS A 438 -19.30 22.87 -11.52
N VAL A 439 -20.04 21.76 -11.47
CA VAL A 439 -19.67 20.55 -12.19
C VAL A 439 -20.39 20.51 -13.54
N ASP A 440 -19.62 20.47 -14.63
CA ASP A 440 -20.10 20.12 -15.95
C ASP A 440 -19.83 18.61 -16.18
N LEU A 441 -20.90 17.84 -16.32
CA LEU A 441 -20.83 16.39 -16.51
C LEU A 441 -20.10 16.01 -17.82
N HIS A 442 -20.24 16.82 -18.88
CA HIS A 442 -19.55 16.57 -20.15
C HIS A 442 -18.04 16.80 -20.01
N LEU A 443 -17.63 17.81 -19.25
CA LEU A 443 -16.22 18.05 -18.95
C LEU A 443 -15.62 16.87 -18.16
N LEU A 444 -16.32 16.33 -17.15
CA LEU A 444 -15.87 15.17 -16.40
C LEU A 444 -15.77 13.90 -17.26
N GLN A 445 -16.79 13.59 -18.06
CA GLN A 445 -16.77 12.44 -18.97
C GLN A 445 -15.65 12.55 -20.03
N SER A 446 -15.40 13.76 -20.55
CA SER A 446 -14.29 14.00 -21.50
C SER A 446 -12.91 13.98 -20.82
N TYR A 447 -12.83 14.19 -19.50
CA TYR A 447 -11.61 14.03 -18.71
C TYR A 447 -11.35 12.55 -18.39
N GLN A 448 -12.38 11.82 -17.94
CA GLN A 448 -12.37 10.38 -17.73
C GLN A 448 -11.87 9.63 -18.98
N ARG A 449 -12.42 9.89 -20.17
CA ARG A 449 -11.96 9.25 -21.40
C ARG A 449 -10.46 9.50 -21.69
N ARG A 450 -10.01 10.76 -21.59
CA ARG A 450 -8.59 11.11 -21.80
C ARG A 450 -7.65 10.57 -20.72
N LEU A 451 -8.18 10.22 -19.55
CA LEU A 451 -7.43 9.60 -18.47
C LEU A 451 -7.20 8.12 -18.77
N LEU A 452 -8.24 7.40 -19.22
CA LEU A 452 -8.15 6.03 -19.73
C LEU A 452 -7.22 5.96 -20.96
N GLU A 453 -7.37 6.86 -21.95
CA GLU A 453 -6.45 6.95 -23.10
C GLU A 453 -4.98 7.12 -22.68
N ALA A 454 -4.71 7.81 -21.57
CA ALA A 454 -3.35 7.99 -21.05
C ALA A 454 -2.87 6.77 -20.24
N GLU A 455 -3.78 6.07 -19.57
CA GLU A 455 -3.52 4.82 -18.84
C GLU A 455 -3.17 3.69 -19.81
N CYS A 456 -3.94 3.47 -20.87
CA CYS A 456 -3.63 2.48 -21.91
C CYS A 456 -2.24 2.71 -22.54
N VAL A 457 -1.86 3.96 -22.81
CA VAL A 457 -0.51 4.29 -23.34
C VAL A 457 0.60 3.97 -22.33
N MET A 458 0.32 3.94 -21.03
CA MET A 458 1.27 3.47 -20.00
C MET A 458 1.26 1.94 -19.89
N GLU A 459 0.10 1.28 -20.02
CA GLU A 459 -0.01 -0.18 -20.07
C GLU A 459 0.73 -0.76 -21.29
N ASP A 460 0.52 -0.21 -22.48
CA ASP A 460 1.26 -0.52 -23.70
C ASP A 460 2.77 -0.40 -23.48
N ARG A 461 3.20 0.61 -22.70
CA ARG A 461 4.61 0.83 -22.37
C ARG A 461 5.15 -0.17 -21.35
N VAL A 462 4.33 -0.65 -20.41
CA VAL A 462 4.68 -1.76 -19.50
C VAL A 462 4.77 -3.07 -20.27
N MET A 463 3.80 -3.36 -21.16
CA MET A 463 3.84 -4.53 -22.04
C MET A 463 5.09 -4.52 -22.93
N TRP A 464 5.45 -3.38 -23.52
CA TRP A 464 6.69 -3.21 -24.30
C TRP A 464 7.99 -3.41 -23.49
N LEU A 465 7.96 -3.25 -22.16
CA LEU A 465 9.09 -3.56 -21.28
C LEU A 465 9.12 -5.04 -20.84
N ASN A 466 7.95 -5.69 -20.80
CA ASN A 466 7.78 -7.08 -20.37
C ASN A 466 7.67 -8.07 -21.54
N ASP A 467 7.79 -7.58 -22.78
CA ASP A 467 7.90 -8.39 -23.99
C ASP A 467 9.14 -9.30 -23.93
N THR A 468 9.08 -10.46 -24.59
CA THR A 468 10.03 -11.58 -24.45
C THR A 468 11.32 -11.29 -25.23
N SER A 469 12.09 -10.33 -24.71
CA SER A 469 13.20 -9.65 -25.38
C SER A 469 14.21 -9.16 -24.35
N SER A 470 15.38 -8.68 -24.80
CA SER A 470 16.45 -8.17 -23.93
C SER A 470 16.00 -7.09 -22.93
N ARG A 471 14.90 -6.38 -23.21
CA ARG A 471 14.33 -5.31 -22.38
C ARG A 471 13.83 -5.81 -21.02
N GLN A 472 13.34 -7.05 -20.96
CA GLN A 472 12.85 -7.66 -19.74
C GLN A 472 13.98 -7.80 -18.70
N ILE A 473 15.20 -8.12 -19.16
CA ILE A 473 16.36 -8.41 -18.33
C ILE A 473 17.21 -7.16 -18.05
N TRP A 474 17.52 -6.39 -19.10
CA TRP A 474 18.47 -5.27 -19.05
C TRP A 474 17.80 -3.89 -18.92
N GLY A 475 16.47 -3.85 -18.96
CA GLY A 475 15.73 -2.61 -19.17
C GLY A 475 16.02 -2.01 -20.54
N THR A 476 15.83 -0.70 -20.65
CA THR A 476 16.13 0.05 -21.89
C THR A 476 17.53 0.65 -21.84
N VAL A 477 18.45 0.18 -22.70
CA VAL A 477 19.83 0.70 -22.79
C VAL A 477 19.85 2.05 -23.51
N CYS A 478 20.28 3.11 -22.82
CA CYS A 478 20.17 4.50 -23.31
C CYS A 478 21.53 5.22 -23.42
N GLU A 479 22.62 4.53 -23.08
CA GLU A 479 23.97 5.08 -23.04
C GLU A 479 24.72 4.86 -24.35
N GLN A 480 25.60 5.81 -24.70
CA GLN A 480 26.37 5.77 -25.94
C GLN A 480 27.65 4.93 -25.81
N SER A 481 28.23 4.88 -24.61
CA SER A 481 29.34 4.00 -24.24
C SER A 481 28.87 3.03 -23.16
N VAL A 482 28.84 1.72 -23.46
CA VAL A 482 28.23 0.69 -22.62
C VAL A 482 29.22 -0.41 -22.22
N GLN A 483 29.45 -0.58 -20.93
CA GLN A 483 30.25 -1.70 -20.40
C GLN A 483 29.35 -2.69 -19.67
N VAL A 484 29.44 -3.97 -20.03
CA VAL A 484 28.63 -5.04 -19.42
C VAL A 484 29.52 -5.87 -18.50
N LEU A 485 29.20 -5.89 -17.20
CA LEU A 485 29.84 -6.72 -16.18
C LEU A 485 29.01 -8.00 -15.99
N LEU A 486 29.62 -9.16 -16.28
CA LEU A 486 28.99 -10.48 -16.15
C LEU A 486 29.59 -11.25 -14.97
N GLU A 487 28.77 -11.59 -13.96
CA GLU A 487 29.19 -12.51 -12.90
C GLU A 487 29.31 -13.94 -13.43
N MET A 488 30.51 -14.53 -13.30
CA MET A 488 30.83 -15.91 -13.69
C MET A 488 31.40 -16.67 -12.48
N SER A 489 30.67 -16.67 -11.36
CA SER A 489 31.09 -17.35 -10.12
C SER A 489 30.70 -18.83 -10.09
N ASP A 490 31.30 -19.63 -9.20
CA ASP A 490 30.93 -21.04 -8.97
C ASP A 490 29.42 -21.20 -8.67
N MET A 491 28.81 -20.18 -8.05
CA MET A 491 27.39 -20.14 -7.72
C MET A 491 26.49 -19.82 -8.92
N SER A 492 27.07 -19.30 -10.01
CA SER A 492 26.38 -18.95 -11.26
C SER A 492 26.38 -20.09 -12.28
N VAL A 493 26.99 -21.25 -12.00
CA VAL A 493 27.05 -22.42 -12.91
C VAL A 493 25.66 -22.84 -13.42
N HIS A 494 24.68 -22.98 -12.50
CA HIS A 494 23.30 -23.33 -12.88
C HIS A 494 22.56 -22.20 -13.63
N HIS A 495 23.11 -20.99 -13.63
CA HIS A 495 22.57 -19.81 -14.30
C HIS A 495 23.32 -19.47 -15.61
N GLN A 496 24.40 -20.18 -15.95
CA GLN A 496 25.26 -19.89 -17.11
C GLN A 496 24.49 -19.85 -18.43
N LEU A 497 23.54 -20.76 -18.65
CA LEU A 497 22.69 -20.78 -19.84
C LEU A 497 21.79 -19.55 -19.93
N HIS A 498 21.21 -19.11 -18.81
CA HIS A 498 20.37 -17.91 -18.73
C HIS A 498 21.19 -16.64 -18.95
N ILE A 499 22.40 -16.56 -18.39
CA ILE A 499 23.35 -15.46 -18.60
C ILE A 499 23.76 -15.39 -20.09
N GLN A 500 24.14 -16.51 -20.70
CA GLN A 500 24.48 -16.57 -22.12
C GLN A 500 23.29 -16.17 -23.01
N HIS A 501 22.07 -16.62 -22.69
CA HIS A 501 20.86 -16.20 -23.42
C HIS A 501 20.57 -14.70 -23.26
N ALA A 502 20.65 -14.16 -22.04
CA ALA A 502 20.45 -12.74 -21.76
C ALA A 502 21.44 -11.84 -22.52
N VAL A 503 22.71 -12.25 -22.60
CA VAL A 503 23.75 -11.54 -23.35
C VAL A 503 23.53 -11.66 -24.86
N ARG A 504 23.05 -12.82 -25.35
CA ARG A 504 22.70 -13.00 -26.77
C ARG A 504 21.61 -12.00 -27.20
N LEU A 505 20.51 -11.91 -26.44
CA LEU A 505 19.44 -10.95 -26.72
C LEU A 505 19.96 -9.49 -26.70
N LEU A 506 20.78 -9.14 -25.71
CA LEU A 506 21.39 -7.81 -25.59
C LEU A 506 22.24 -7.44 -26.82
N LEU A 507 23.04 -8.39 -27.33
CA LEU A 507 23.86 -8.23 -28.54
C LEU A 507 23.03 -8.13 -29.84
N GLN A 508 21.89 -8.83 -29.91
CA GLN A 508 21.03 -8.83 -31.09
C GLN A 508 20.13 -7.58 -31.21
N GLU A 509 19.66 -7.03 -30.08
CA GLU A 509 18.58 -6.03 -30.06
C GLU A 509 19.02 -4.61 -29.64
N GLN A 510 19.88 -4.47 -28.61
CA GLN A 510 20.13 -3.18 -27.96
C GLN A 510 21.54 -2.63 -28.18
N LEU A 511 22.59 -3.46 -28.06
CA LEU A 511 23.97 -3.02 -28.32
C LEU A 511 24.25 -2.49 -29.75
N PRO A 512 23.56 -2.92 -30.83
CA PRO A 512 23.72 -2.32 -32.17
C PRO A 512 23.40 -0.81 -32.23
N ASN A 513 22.63 -0.29 -31.27
CA ASN A 513 22.27 1.13 -31.19
C ASN A 513 23.28 1.97 -30.36
N THR A 514 24.28 1.34 -29.75
CA THR A 514 25.34 2.02 -28.97
C THR A 514 26.48 2.47 -29.88
N HIS A 515 27.33 3.40 -29.44
CA HIS A 515 28.52 3.82 -30.21
C HIS A 515 29.76 3.01 -29.84
N ARG A 516 29.95 2.74 -28.55
CA ARG A 516 31.08 1.96 -28.01
C ARG A 516 30.58 0.96 -26.99
N PHE A 517 31.17 -0.23 -26.97
CA PHE A 517 30.87 -1.24 -25.95
C PHE A 517 32.07 -2.09 -25.55
N ASN A 518 31.97 -2.75 -24.39
CA ASN A 518 32.86 -3.83 -23.95
C ASN A 518 32.11 -4.80 -23.04
N ILE A 519 32.56 -6.05 -22.97
CA ILE A 519 32.05 -7.04 -22.00
C ILE A 519 33.21 -7.53 -21.13
N ILE A 520 32.97 -7.56 -19.82
CA ILE A 520 33.92 -7.93 -18.78
C ILE A 520 33.27 -9.02 -17.93
N ALA A 521 33.86 -10.21 -17.92
CA ALA A 521 33.47 -11.29 -17.04
C ALA A 521 34.25 -11.21 -15.72
N PHE A 522 33.61 -11.47 -14.58
CA PHE A 522 34.30 -11.47 -13.29
C PHE A 522 33.83 -12.62 -12.39
N GLY A 523 34.80 -13.26 -11.74
CA GLY A 523 34.61 -14.26 -10.69
C GLY A 523 35.49 -13.86 -9.50
N SER A 524 36.43 -14.73 -9.11
CA SER A 524 37.58 -14.31 -8.27
C SER A 524 38.47 -13.29 -8.99
N ASP A 525 38.71 -13.54 -10.28
CA ASP A 525 39.51 -12.71 -11.19
C ASP A 525 38.61 -11.97 -12.19
N VAL A 526 39.12 -10.88 -12.79
CA VAL A 526 38.41 -10.08 -13.80
C VAL A 526 39.04 -10.34 -15.17
N LYS A 527 38.21 -10.63 -16.18
CA LYS A 527 38.61 -10.89 -17.57
C LYS A 527 37.79 -10.01 -18.52
N ALA A 528 38.42 -9.04 -19.16
CA ALA A 528 37.80 -8.24 -20.22
C ALA A 528 38.00 -8.90 -21.60
N TRP A 529 37.02 -8.82 -22.50
CA TRP A 529 37.17 -9.28 -23.88
C TRP A 529 38.18 -8.43 -24.67
N ARG A 530 38.17 -7.12 -24.45
CA ARG A 530 39.17 -6.16 -24.95
C ARG A 530 39.62 -5.24 -23.82
N GLU A 531 40.86 -4.74 -23.92
CA GLU A 531 41.43 -3.78 -22.97
C GLU A 531 40.79 -2.39 -23.02
N GLN A 532 39.99 -2.06 -24.06
CA GLN A 532 39.30 -0.78 -24.20
C GLN A 532 37.94 -0.98 -24.87
N THR A 533 37.02 -0.02 -24.72
CA THR A 533 35.73 -0.05 -25.42
C THR A 533 35.89 0.08 -26.93
N VAL A 534 35.20 -0.77 -27.71
CA VAL A 534 35.28 -0.82 -29.19
C VAL A 534 33.93 -0.47 -29.83
N SER A 535 33.89 -0.22 -31.14
CA SER A 535 32.64 0.11 -31.83
C SER A 535 31.69 -1.09 -31.96
N SER A 536 30.38 -0.82 -31.98
CA SER A 536 29.25 -1.75 -32.06
C SER A 536 29.05 -2.47 -33.41
N ASN A 537 30.13 -2.66 -34.18
CA ASN A 537 30.06 -3.28 -35.51
C ASN A 537 29.62 -4.75 -35.42
N HIS A 538 28.88 -5.24 -36.43
CA HIS A 538 28.41 -6.63 -36.49
C HIS A 538 29.52 -7.69 -36.27
N GLN A 539 30.72 -7.47 -36.83
CA GLN A 539 31.88 -8.33 -36.58
C GLN A 539 32.27 -8.36 -35.09
N ASN A 540 32.37 -7.19 -34.44
CA ASN A 540 32.73 -7.11 -33.02
C ASN A 540 31.66 -7.75 -32.13
N LEU A 541 30.37 -7.63 -32.47
CA LEU A 541 29.28 -8.30 -31.76
C LEU A 541 29.38 -9.84 -31.88
N GLN A 542 29.72 -10.35 -33.06
CA GLN A 542 29.90 -11.78 -33.31
C GLN A 542 31.17 -12.34 -32.64
N ASP A 543 32.28 -11.60 -32.66
CA ASP A 543 33.53 -11.95 -31.98
C ASP A 543 33.34 -12.00 -30.44
N VAL A 544 32.58 -11.06 -29.87
CA VAL A 544 32.18 -11.06 -28.45
C VAL A 544 31.35 -12.29 -28.14
N TRP A 545 30.39 -12.63 -28.99
CA TRP A 545 29.52 -13.78 -28.76
C TRP A 545 30.33 -15.07 -28.66
N GLN A 546 31.28 -15.30 -29.58
CA GLN A 546 32.18 -16.45 -29.51
C GLN A 546 32.95 -16.50 -28.18
N TRP A 547 33.52 -15.38 -27.74
CA TRP A 547 34.20 -15.30 -26.45
C TRP A 547 33.28 -15.58 -25.25
N VAL A 548 32.04 -15.07 -25.25
CA VAL A 548 31.03 -15.33 -24.19
C VAL A 548 30.63 -16.81 -24.13
N GLN A 549 30.68 -17.53 -25.25
CA GLN A 549 30.42 -18.98 -25.30
C GLN A 549 31.55 -19.81 -24.67
N GLU A 550 32.78 -19.32 -24.72
CA GLU A 550 33.98 -19.94 -24.13
C GLU A 550 34.19 -19.61 -22.64
N LEU A 551 33.34 -18.78 -22.03
CA LEU A 551 33.45 -18.43 -20.61
C LEU A 551 33.00 -19.57 -19.69
N GLU A 552 33.92 -20.04 -18.85
CA GLU A 552 33.67 -20.95 -17.73
C GLU A 552 33.37 -20.16 -16.43
N CYS A 553 32.39 -20.63 -15.67
CA CYS A 553 32.12 -20.12 -14.31
C CYS A 553 33.17 -20.68 -13.33
N ALA A 554 33.88 -19.80 -12.62
CA ALA A 554 34.92 -20.21 -11.67
C ALA A 554 35.19 -19.17 -10.56
N GLY A 555 35.22 -19.64 -9.31
CA GLY A 555 35.61 -18.88 -8.13
C GLY A 555 34.50 -18.03 -7.50
N GLY A 556 34.91 -17.03 -6.71
CA GLY A 556 34.02 -16.17 -5.95
C GLY A 556 33.38 -15.04 -6.75
N ARG A 557 32.88 -14.02 -6.06
CA ARG A 557 32.23 -12.82 -6.62
C ARG A 557 33.00 -11.55 -6.23
N ASN A 558 34.00 -11.19 -7.04
CA ASN A 558 34.85 -10.01 -6.82
C ASN A 558 34.33 -8.75 -7.53
N THR A 559 33.12 -8.33 -7.17
CA THR A 559 32.45 -7.15 -7.75
C THR A 559 33.27 -5.86 -7.54
N LEU A 560 34.01 -5.74 -6.43
CA LEU A 560 34.86 -4.56 -6.20
C LEU A 560 36.03 -4.49 -7.20
N ALA A 561 36.65 -5.61 -7.55
CA ALA A 561 37.69 -5.64 -8.58
C ALA A 561 37.13 -5.34 -9.97
N ALA A 562 35.94 -5.86 -10.30
CA ALA A 562 35.28 -5.57 -11.57
C ALA A 562 34.97 -4.06 -11.73
N LEU A 563 34.44 -3.42 -10.69
CA LEU A 563 34.17 -1.98 -10.67
C LEU A 563 35.44 -1.14 -10.74
N ARG A 564 36.53 -1.56 -10.08
CA ARG A 564 37.84 -0.89 -10.20
C ARG A 564 38.39 -0.97 -11.62
N HIS A 565 38.37 -2.16 -12.23
CA HIS A 565 38.81 -2.35 -13.60
C HIS A 565 38.04 -1.44 -14.57
N VAL A 566 36.72 -1.31 -14.42
CA VAL A 566 35.88 -0.38 -15.20
C VAL A 566 36.37 1.08 -15.10
N VAL A 567 36.64 1.57 -13.89
CA VAL A 567 37.11 2.96 -13.65
C VAL A 567 38.55 3.16 -14.14
N GLU A 568 39.42 2.18 -13.97
CA GLU A 568 40.84 2.22 -14.39
C GLU A 568 41.02 2.13 -15.91
N THR A 569 40.09 1.48 -16.62
CA THR A 569 40.16 1.25 -18.07
C THR A 569 39.81 2.49 -18.91
N GLU A 570 38.94 3.39 -18.41
CA GLU A 570 38.46 4.56 -19.16
C GLU A 570 38.77 5.88 -18.41
N PRO A 571 40.06 6.30 -18.33
CA PRO A 571 40.42 7.57 -17.72
C PRO A 571 40.04 8.76 -18.63
N HIS A 572 38.94 9.43 -18.29
CA HIS A 572 38.57 10.80 -18.68
C HIS A 572 38.85 11.22 -20.14
N THR A 573 38.53 10.37 -21.13
CA THR A 573 38.65 10.72 -22.55
C THR A 573 37.25 10.91 -23.15
N ASP A 574 37.04 12.04 -23.84
CA ASP A 574 35.78 12.51 -24.45
C ASP A 574 34.59 12.76 -23.50
N SER A 575 34.52 13.98 -22.96
CA SER A 575 33.44 14.50 -22.11
C SER A 575 32.08 14.73 -22.79
N SER A 576 31.81 14.05 -23.92
CA SER A 576 30.63 14.26 -24.77
C SER A 576 29.68 13.06 -24.82
N LEU A 577 30.13 11.86 -24.48
CA LEU A 577 29.33 10.64 -24.54
C LEU A 577 28.73 10.26 -23.17
N THR A 578 27.51 9.72 -23.18
CA THR A 578 26.90 9.14 -21.97
C THR A 578 27.46 7.74 -21.71
N HIS A 579 27.93 7.52 -20.47
CA HIS A 579 28.57 6.28 -20.05
C HIS A 579 27.66 5.45 -19.14
N GLY A 580 27.53 4.16 -19.43
CA GLY A 580 26.70 3.22 -18.70
C GLY A 580 27.42 1.91 -18.40
N VAL A 581 27.29 1.43 -17.17
CA VAL A 581 27.80 0.14 -16.71
C VAL A 581 26.59 -0.73 -16.37
N TYR A 582 26.50 -1.93 -16.92
CA TYR A 582 25.39 -2.86 -16.71
C TYR A 582 25.92 -4.11 -16.01
N LEU A 583 25.59 -4.28 -14.73
CA LEU A 583 26.03 -5.38 -13.89
C LEU A 583 24.96 -6.47 -13.81
N LEU A 584 25.22 -7.64 -14.39
CA LEU A 584 24.39 -8.84 -14.22
C LEU A 584 24.99 -9.73 -13.12
N THR A 585 24.21 -9.99 -12.08
CA THR A 585 24.64 -10.71 -10.88
C THR A 585 23.58 -11.68 -10.37
N THR A 586 24.01 -12.74 -9.69
CA THR A 586 23.16 -13.81 -9.13
C THR A 586 23.07 -13.79 -7.60
N GLY A 587 23.74 -12.87 -6.91
CA GLY A 587 23.74 -12.82 -5.44
C GLY A 587 24.53 -11.67 -4.82
N THR A 588 24.88 -11.80 -3.54
CA THR A 588 25.70 -10.82 -2.83
C THR A 588 27.15 -10.85 -3.30
N PRO A 589 27.85 -9.71 -3.39
CA PRO A 589 29.31 -9.71 -3.56
C PRO A 589 30.01 -10.34 -2.35
N ASP A 590 31.24 -10.85 -2.54
CA ASP A 590 32.02 -11.44 -1.43
C ASP A 590 32.75 -10.37 -0.58
N GLN A 591 32.83 -9.12 -1.06
CA GLN A 591 33.44 -8.00 -0.34
C GLN A 591 32.41 -7.27 0.52
N ASP A 592 32.90 -6.58 1.56
CA ASP A 592 32.03 -5.82 2.48
C ASP A 592 31.19 -4.77 1.74
N SER A 593 29.87 -4.79 2.00
CA SER A 593 28.88 -3.92 1.37
C SER A 593 29.22 -2.43 1.55
N LEU A 594 29.77 -2.05 2.69
CA LEU A 594 30.17 -0.66 2.96
C LEU A 594 31.37 -0.23 2.09
N ALA A 595 32.33 -1.11 1.85
CA ALA A 595 33.48 -0.82 1.01
C ALA A 595 33.10 -0.59 -0.46
N ILE A 596 32.17 -1.40 -0.99
CA ILE A 596 31.66 -1.26 -2.37
C ILE A 596 30.86 0.03 -2.52
N SER A 597 29.90 0.30 -1.63
CA SER A 597 29.09 1.52 -1.69
C SER A 597 29.93 2.79 -1.52
N SER A 598 30.95 2.76 -0.66
CA SER A 598 31.90 3.88 -0.50
C SER A 598 32.67 4.13 -1.79
N TYR A 599 33.25 3.08 -2.38
CA TYR A 599 33.99 3.16 -3.64
C TYR A 599 33.13 3.71 -4.79
N VAL A 600 31.90 3.23 -4.95
CA VAL A 600 30.98 3.74 -5.99
C VAL A 600 30.62 5.21 -5.74
N SER A 601 30.37 5.62 -4.50
CA SER A 601 30.02 7.02 -4.19
C SER A 601 31.17 8.01 -4.43
N GLU A 602 32.43 7.56 -4.32
CA GLU A 602 33.62 8.38 -4.45
C GLU A 602 34.15 8.42 -5.90
N PHE A 603 34.23 7.25 -6.57
CA PHE A 603 34.93 7.11 -7.85
C PHE A 603 34.01 7.04 -9.08
N CYS A 604 32.71 6.75 -8.94
CA CYS A 604 31.78 6.62 -10.08
C CYS A 604 31.03 7.93 -10.40
N THR A 605 31.62 9.09 -10.10
CA THR A 605 30.99 10.42 -10.28
C THR A 605 30.90 10.81 -11.77
N GLY A 606 29.90 10.25 -12.46
CA GLY A 606 29.62 10.48 -13.89
C GLY A 606 29.31 9.21 -14.67
N LEU A 607 29.53 8.02 -14.08
CA LEU A 607 29.16 6.72 -14.63
C LEU A 607 27.79 6.30 -14.09
N ARG A 608 26.85 5.91 -14.97
CA ARG A 608 25.56 5.32 -14.53
C ARG A 608 25.71 3.81 -14.37
N ILE A 609 25.61 3.30 -13.14
CA ILE A 609 25.67 1.85 -12.88
C ILE A 609 24.26 1.29 -12.73
N HIS A 610 23.83 0.54 -13.73
CA HIS A 610 22.60 -0.24 -13.73
C HIS A 610 22.90 -1.66 -13.24
N VAL A 611 22.00 -2.23 -12.43
CA VAL A 611 22.19 -3.54 -11.81
C VAL A 611 20.98 -4.44 -12.10
N CYS A 612 21.27 -5.60 -12.67
CA CYS A 612 20.33 -6.67 -13.00
C CYS A 612 20.61 -7.86 -12.08
N LEU A 613 19.69 -8.15 -11.17
CA LEU A 613 19.73 -9.32 -10.29
C LEU A 613 18.91 -10.45 -10.92
N PHE A 614 19.53 -11.62 -11.13
CA PHE A 614 18.84 -12.84 -11.55
C PHE A 614 18.79 -13.85 -10.40
N THR A 615 17.60 -14.35 -10.06
CA THR A 615 17.42 -15.36 -9.00
C THR A 615 16.41 -16.42 -9.40
N ARG A 616 16.71 -17.71 -9.17
CA ARG A 616 15.74 -18.79 -9.33
C ARG A 616 14.84 -18.94 -8.09
N GLU A 617 13.54 -19.18 -8.26
CA GLU A 617 12.62 -19.29 -7.12
C GLU A 617 12.91 -20.50 -6.21
N ASP A 618 13.21 -21.67 -6.79
CA ASP A 618 13.35 -22.96 -6.10
C ASP A 618 14.56 -23.09 -5.16
N GLU A 619 15.65 -22.35 -5.37
CA GLU A 619 16.95 -22.65 -4.77
C GLU A 619 17.30 -21.79 -3.55
N PRO A 620 17.47 -22.36 -2.33
CA PRO A 620 17.95 -21.59 -1.18
C PRO A 620 19.37 -21.09 -1.42
N LEU A 621 19.61 -19.79 -1.17
CA LEU A 621 20.90 -19.14 -1.38
C LEU A 621 22.01 -19.82 -0.55
N ARG A 622 22.74 -20.76 -1.16
CA ARG A 622 23.99 -21.30 -0.60
C ARG A 622 25.05 -20.22 -0.67
N CYS A 623 25.34 -19.58 0.45
CA CYS A 623 26.45 -18.63 0.58
C CYS A 623 27.61 -19.30 1.31
N SER A 624 28.82 -19.20 0.76
CA SER A 624 30.05 -19.72 1.39
C SER A 624 30.52 -18.87 2.60
N SER A 625 29.76 -17.84 2.97
CA SER A 625 30.02 -17.00 4.15
C SER A 625 28.91 -17.16 5.20
N SER A 626 29.30 -17.06 6.48
CA SER A 626 28.53 -17.46 7.67
C SER A 626 27.30 -16.59 8.03
N ARG A 627 26.57 -16.07 7.04
CA ARG A 627 25.34 -15.29 7.25
C ARG A 627 24.27 -15.70 6.24
N TYR A 628 23.15 -16.21 6.75
CA TYR A 628 21.91 -16.32 5.97
C TYR A 628 21.35 -14.93 5.70
N VAL A 629 21.67 -14.37 4.54
CA VAL A 629 21.14 -13.10 4.03
C VAL A 629 19.87 -13.39 3.23
N SER A 630 18.77 -12.70 3.51
CA SER A 630 17.52 -12.91 2.75
C SER A 630 17.62 -12.35 1.33
N ARG A 631 16.91 -12.95 0.35
CA ARG A 631 16.87 -12.47 -1.05
C ARG A 631 16.51 -10.96 -1.12
N ALA A 632 15.63 -10.50 -0.23
CA ALA A 632 15.24 -9.09 -0.11
C ALA A 632 16.35 -8.17 0.39
N GLU A 633 17.23 -8.62 1.30
CA GLU A 633 18.41 -7.86 1.73
C GLU A 633 19.43 -7.71 0.60
N VAL A 634 19.60 -8.74 -0.24
CA VAL A 634 20.46 -8.68 -1.43
C VAL A 634 19.92 -7.65 -2.43
N ALA A 635 18.63 -7.75 -2.77
CA ALA A 635 17.97 -6.79 -3.67
C ALA A 635 18.04 -5.36 -3.13
N LEU A 636 17.82 -5.15 -1.82
CA LEU A 636 17.94 -3.83 -1.18
C LEU A 636 19.36 -3.26 -1.29
N PHE A 637 20.40 -4.06 -1.06
CA PHE A 637 21.78 -3.63 -1.21
C PHE A 637 22.11 -3.24 -2.66
N LEU A 638 21.76 -4.09 -3.63
CA LEU A 638 22.04 -3.86 -5.05
C LEU A 638 21.25 -2.67 -5.62
N ARG A 639 20.00 -2.46 -5.17
CA ARG A 639 19.20 -1.28 -5.49
C ARG A 639 19.83 0.01 -4.97
N ASN A 640 20.24 0.01 -3.70
CA ASN A 640 20.93 1.16 -3.10
C ASN A 640 22.25 1.46 -3.83
N LEU A 641 22.97 0.43 -4.28
CA LEU A 641 24.20 0.57 -5.07
C LEU A 641 23.91 1.24 -6.42
N ALA A 642 22.92 0.75 -7.18
CA ALA A 642 22.51 1.34 -8.46
C ALA A 642 22.07 2.81 -8.31
N HIS A 643 21.23 3.10 -7.29
CA HIS A 643 20.74 4.44 -7.03
C HIS A 643 21.86 5.41 -6.59
N SER A 644 22.86 4.93 -5.86
CA SER A 644 24.03 5.74 -5.48
C SER A 644 24.85 6.22 -6.69
N ALA A 645 24.86 5.44 -7.77
CA ALA A 645 25.50 5.77 -9.05
C ALA A 645 24.53 6.41 -10.07
N ASN A 646 23.33 6.82 -9.66
CA ASN A 646 22.30 7.38 -10.55
C ASN A 646 21.95 6.45 -11.74
N GLY A 647 22.01 5.13 -11.53
CA GLY A 647 21.51 4.10 -12.43
C GLY A 647 20.20 3.48 -11.95
N ARG A 648 19.83 2.33 -12.52
CA ARG A 648 18.56 1.62 -12.27
C ARG A 648 18.78 0.20 -11.75
N PHE A 649 17.80 -0.29 -11.02
CA PHE A 649 17.73 -1.66 -10.54
C PHE A 649 16.63 -2.46 -11.28
N HIS A 650 16.98 -3.68 -11.68
CA HIS A 650 16.08 -4.66 -12.27
C HIS A 650 16.31 -6.02 -11.57
N TRP A 651 15.24 -6.70 -11.19
CA TRP A 651 15.26 -8.01 -10.55
C TRP A 651 14.33 -8.96 -11.30
N ILE A 652 14.91 -10.03 -11.83
CA ILE A 652 14.26 -11.03 -12.69
C ILE A 652 14.40 -12.41 -12.06
N THR A 653 13.34 -13.20 -12.17
CA THR A 653 13.26 -14.64 -11.87
C THR A 653 13.03 -15.43 -13.15
N ASP A 654 13.11 -16.75 -13.04
CA ASP A 654 12.62 -17.70 -14.05
C ASP A 654 11.12 -17.55 -14.37
N THR A 655 10.35 -16.96 -13.45
CA THR A 655 8.91 -16.68 -13.58
C THR A 655 8.57 -15.31 -14.18
N GLY A 656 9.52 -14.35 -14.20
CA GLY A 656 9.31 -13.01 -14.78
C GLY A 656 10.05 -11.88 -14.07
N ILE A 657 9.58 -10.63 -14.22
CA ILE A 657 10.14 -9.47 -13.51
C ILE A 657 9.53 -9.37 -12.10
N VAL A 658 10.38 -9.39 -11.07
CA VAL A 658 9.98 -9.21 -9.66
C VAL A 658 9.98 -7.73 -9.28
N GLU A 659 11.04 -7.00 -9.62
CA GLU A 659 11.15 -5.56 -9.38
C GLU A 659 11.85 -4.88 -10.56
N SER A 660 11.38 -3.70 -10.96
CA SER A 660 12.05 -2.87 -11.98
C SER A 660 11.76 -1.41 -11.73
N ASP A 661 12.80 -0.57 -11.66
CA ASP A 661 12.63 0.88 -11.50
C ASP A 661 11.82 1.50 -12.66
N ASP A 662 12.04 1.04 -13.89
CA ASP A 662 11.37 1.55 -15.10
C ASP A 662 9.87 1.20 -15.12
N ILE A 663 9.48 0.03 -14.59
CA ILE A 663 8.06 -0.37 -14.46
C ILE A 663 7.43 0.31 -13.24
N THR A 664 8.13 0.36 -12.11
CA THR A 664 7.69 1.05 -10.88
C THR A 664 7.39 2.53 -11.13
N ALA A 665 8.15 3.19 -12.00
CA ALA A 665 7.90 4.57 -12.41
C ALA A 665 6.57 4.73 -13.19
N LEU A 666 6.20 3.76 -14.02
CA LEU A 666 4.95 3.74 -14.78
C LEU A 666 3.76 3.44 -13.87
N ILE A 667 3.85 2.39 -13.04
CA ILE A 667 2.82 2.03 -12.05
C ILE A 667 2.49 3.22 -11.14
N ARG A 668 3.50 3.91 -10.61
CA ARG A 668 3.31 5.12 -9.79
C ARG A 668 2.64 6.29 -10.51
N GLU A 669 2.59 6.32 -11.83
CA GLU A 669 1.86 7.34 -12.59
C GLU A 669 0.43 6.86 -12.92
N MET A 670 0.23 5.56 -13.18
CA MET A 670 -1.08 4.91 -13.30
C MET A 670 -1.88 4.95 -11.99
N GLU A 671 -1.24 4.69 -10.84
CA GLU A 671 -1.87 4.83 -9.51
C GLU A 671 -2.45 6.24 -9.33
N LYS A 672 -1.76 7.29 -9.78
CA LYS A 672 -2.27 8.67 -9.74
C LYS A 672 -3.42 8.90 -10.72
N ALA A 673 -3.46 8.17 -11.85
CA ALA A 673 -4.59 8.19 -12.78
C ALA A 673 -5.82 7.58 -12.10
N ALA A 674 -5.70 6.39 -11.50
CA ALA A 674 -6.76 5.75 -10.72
C ALA A 674 -7.25 6.64 -9.56
N ASP A 675 -6.33 7.29 -8.85
CA ASP A 675 -6.62 8.25 -7.77
C ASP A 675 -7.43 9.47 -8.26
N TYR A 676 -7.15 9.95 -9.48
CA TYR A 676 -7.89 11.03 -10.13
C TYR A 676 -9.22 10.57 -10.74
N TRP A 677 -9.29 9.32 -11.20
CA TRP A 677 -10.51 8.68 -11.69
C TRP A 677 -11.52 8.54 -10.54
N GLN A 678 -11.10 7.96 -9.41
CA GLN A 678 -11.94 7.77 -8.23
C GLN A 678 -12.52 9.10 -7.71
N LYS A 679 -11.69 10.13 -7.57
CA LYS A 679 -12.14 11.49 -7.20
C LYS A 679 -13.09 12.12 -8.22
N CYS A 680 -12.99 11.73 -9.50
CA CYS A 680 -13.93 12.16 -10.53
C CYS A 680 -15.27 11.40 -10.43
N CYS A 681 -15.26 10.10 -10.13
CA CYS A 681 -16.46 9.30 -9.89
C CYS A 681 -17.24 9.80 -8.66
N GLU A 682 -16.56 10.02 -7.53
CA GLU A 682 -17.18 10.60 -6.32
C GLU A 682 -17.85 11.96 -6.59
N LEU A 683 -17.24 12.77 -7.46
CA LEU A 683 -17.79 14.06 -7.90
C LEU A 683 -19.02 13.89 -8.82
N VAL A 684 -19.02 12.90 -9.71
CA VAL A 684 -20.18 12.56 -10.55
C VAL A 684 -21.33 12.03 -9.69
N ASP A 685 -21.07 11.11 -8.77
CA ASP A 685 -22.08 10.56 -7.86
C ASP A 685 -22.67 11.65 -6.95
N SER A 686 -21.84 12.56 -6.47
CA SER A 686 -22.28 13.74 -5.70
C SER A 686 -23.19 14.69 -6.51
N VAL A 687 -23.07 14.72 -7.85
CA VAL A 687 -24.01 15.45 -8.73
C VAL A 687 -25.29 14.63 -8.93
N LEU A 688 -25.17 13.32 -9.18
CA LEU A 688 -26.31 12.43 -9.45
C LEU A 688 -27.25 12.31 -8.24
N GLN A 689 -26.72 12.08 -7.04
CA GLN A 689 -27.48 12.02 -5.78
C GLN A 689 -28.22 13.34 -5.46
N ARG A 690 -27.69 14.47 -5.94
CA ARG A 690 -28.34 15.79 -5.82
C ARG A 690 -29.42 16.04 -6.87
N SER A 691 -29.35 15.36 -8.02
CA SER A 691 -30.42 15.39 -9.02
C SER A 691 -31.62 14.54 -8.61
N SER A 692 -31.39 13.43 -7.90
CA SER A 692 -32.46 12.53 -7.43
C SER A 692 -33.17 12.98 -6.15
N SER A 693 -32.53 13.82 -5.32
CA SER A 693 -33.11 14.35 -4.06
C SER A 693 -34.04 15.57 -4.24
N ALA A 694 -34.41 15.91 -5.47
CA ALA A 694 -35.19 17.12 -5.81
C ALA A 694 -36.70 17.06 -5.48
N HIS A 695 -37.21 15.96 -4.90
CA HIS A 695 -38.61 15.86 -4.44
C HIS A 695 -38.73 15.30 -3.00
N PRO A 696 -38.75 16.17 -1.98
CA PRO A 696 -39.29 15.84 -0.66
C PRO A 696 -40.20 16.95 -0.12
N GLU A 697 -41.46 16.98 -0.56
CA GLU A 697 -42.55 17.67 0.16
C GLU A 697 -43.76 16.74 0.28
N GLU A 698 -43.71 15.82 1.26
CA GLU A 698 -44.85 15.34 2.06
C GLU A 698 -44.36 14.37 3.16
N ALA A 699 -45.17 14.16 4.20
CA ALA A 699 -44.98 13.22 5.32
C ALA A 699 -43.90 13.55 6.40
N HIS A 700 -44.07 14.66 7.10
CA HIS A 700 -43.92 14.61 8.57
C HIS A 700 -45.23 14.05 9.16
N ASP A 701 -45.27 12.74 9.45
CA ASP A 701 -46.01 12.11 10.57
C ASP A 701 -46.11 10.58 10.39
N ARG A 702 -45.34 9.83 11.21
CA ARG A 702 -45.81 8.68 12.03
C ARG A 702 -44.66 7.92 12.69
N GLU A 703 -44.89 7.52 13.93
CA GLU A 703 -44.01 6.65 14.71
C GLU A 703 -44.05 5.19 14.22
N CYS A 704 -42.98 4.47 14.54
CA CYS A 704 -42.95 3.03 14.86
C CYS A 704 -43.83 2.06 14.04
N ARG A 705 -43.20 1.33 13.10
CA ARG A 705 -43.18 -0.15 13.09
C ARG A 705 -42.24 -0.74 12.02
N SER A 706 -41.77 -1.94 12.32
CA SER A 706 -40.97 -2.84 11.47
C SER A 706 -41.63 -3.17 10.12
N PRO A 707 -40.88 -3.29 9.01
CA PRO A 707 -41.38 -3.87 7.77
C PRO A 707 -41.17 -5.39 7.73
N ALA A 708 -42.25 -6.13 7.51
CA ALA A 708 -42.21 -7.54 7.13
C ALA A 708 -42.58 -7.70 5.64
N ARG A 709 -41.82 -8.55 4.94
CA ARG A 709 -42.17 -9.33 3.73
C ARG A 709 -43.25 -8.79 2.73
N CYS A 710 -42.73 -8.43 1.55
CA CYS A 710 -43.01 -9.07 0.25
C CYS A 710 -44.22 -8.64 -0.62
N ALA A 711 -43.92 -8.54 -1.93
CA ALA A 711 -44.72 -8.94 -3.11
C ALA A 711 -45.44 -7.87 -3.99
N LYS A 712 -44.97 -7.84 -5.25
CA LYS A 712 -45.70 -7.72 -6.54
C LYS A 712 -46.15 -6.34 -7.10
N THR A 713 -45.37 -5.91 -8.12
CA THR A 713 -45.77 -5.43 -9.46
C THR A 713 -46.93 -4.44 -9.64
N ARG A 714 -46.64 -3.28 -10.25
CA ARG A 714 -47.46 -2.77 -11.36
C ARG A 714 -46.67 -1.89 -12.34
N THR A 715 -46.76 -2.21 -13.63
CA THR A 715 -46.28 -1.41 -14.76
C THR A 715 -47.18 -0.21 -15.03
N GLN A 716 -46.61 0.96 -15.36
CA GLN A 716 -47.22 1.86 -16.34
C GLN A 716 -46.20 2.84 -16.95
N LYS A 717 -46.16 2.91 -18.28
CA LYS A 717 -45.41 3.92 -19.05
C LYS A 717 -46.22 5.21 -19.06
N HIS A 718 -45.59 6.35 -18.78
CA HIS A 718 -46.08 7.66 -19.20
C HIS A 718 -44.93 8.55 -19.69
N THR A 719 -44.89 8.75 -21.00
CA THR A 719 -44.00 9.69 -21.68
C THR A 719 -44.45 11.12 -21.40
N LEU A 720 -43.55 12.01 -20.96
CA LEU A 720 -43.80 13.45 -20.87
C LEU A 720 -42.63 14.26 -21.48
N PRO A 721 -42.88 15.49 -21.97
CA PRO A 721 -42.09 16.08 -23.06
C PRO A 721 -40.88 16.92 -22.61
N LEU A 722 -39.98 17.22 -23.56
CA LEU A 722 -38.84 18.11 -23.34
C LEU A 722 -39.29 19.52 -22.88
N PRO A 723 -38.63 20.11 -21.87
CA PRO A 723 -38.86 21.50 -21.49
C PRO A 723 -38.30 22.47 -22.55
N ARG A 724 -39.09 23.49 -22.88
CA ARG A 724 -38.78 24.49 -23.92
C ARG A 724 -37.55 25.33 -23.55
N GLN A 725 -36.73 25.67 -24.56
CA GLN A 725 -35.63 26.62 -24.42
C GLN A 725 -36.14 27.99 -23.91
N THR A 726 -35.55 28.49 -22.83
CA THR A 726 -35.86 29.81 -22.26
C THR A 726 -35.00 30.90 -22.93
N ARG A 727 -35.55 32.12 -23.06
CA ARG A 727 -34.94 33.26 -23.80
C ARG A 727 -33.52 33.68 -23.37
N LEU A 728 -32.97 33.11 -22.30
CA LEU A 728 -31.60 33.36 -21.82
C LEU A 728 -30.54 32.50 -22.52
N SER A 729 -30.87 31.31 -23.04
CA SER A 729 -29.91 30.50 -23.80
C SER A 729 -29.67 31.07 -25.21
N SER A 730 -30.72 31.58 -25.85
CA SER A 730 -30.63 32.28 -27.15
C SER A 730 -29.78 33.56 -27.11
N ALA A 731 -29.58 34.16 -25.93
CA ALA A 731 -28.83 35.41 -25.77
C ALA A 731 -27.31 35.24 -25.71
N ARG A 732 -26.79 34.00 -25.67
CA ARG A 732 -25.34 33.73 -25.56
C ARG A 732 -24.66 33.32 -26.87
N LEU A 733 -25.42 32.97 -27.91
CA LEU A 733 -24.87 32.49 -29.18
C LEU A 733 -24.56 33.60 -30.20
N GLY A 734 -24.50 34.86 -29.77
CA GLY A 734 -24.29 36.00 -30.67
C GLY A 734 -23.58 37.17 -30.02
N ARG A 735 -22.23 37.13 -30.00
CA ARG A 735 -21.34 38.22 -30.45
C ARG A 735 -19.87 37.92 -30.12
N THR A 736 -19.08 37.82 -31.19
CA THR A 736 -17.64 37.99 -31.18
C THR A 736 -17.25 39.48 -31.09
N GLU A 737 -16.09 39.74 -30.47
CA GLU A 737 -15.26 40.97 -30.47
C GLU A 737 -15.83 42.33 -29.99
N GLY A 738 -14.96 43.13 -29.34
CA GLY A 738 -15.11 44.60 -29.23
C GLY A 738 -15.09 45.27 -27.84
N LYS A 739 -13.89 45.56 -27.33
CA LYS A 739 -13.47 46.62 -26.36
C LYS A 739 -14.49 47.43 -25.49
N ARG A 740 -14.10 47.58 -24.20
CA ARG A 740 -14.24 48.74 -23.26
C ARG A 740 -15.58 49.05 -22.53
N SER A 741 -15.58 48.71 -21.23
CA SER A 741 -15.93 49.52 -20.03
C SER A 741 -17.28 50.26 -19.87
N ALA A 742 -17.92 50.01 -18.70
CA ALA A 742 -18.38 50.98 -17.68
C ALA A 742 -19.86 50.92 -17.21
N THR A 743 -20.04 50.57 -15.92
CA THR A 743 -21.06 51.03 -14.94
C THR A 743 -22.55 51.15 -15.28
N TRP A 744 -23.37 50.42 -14.51
CA TRP A 744 -24.64 50.93 -13.95
C TRP A 744 -24.93 50.32 -12.55
N ARG A 745 -25.50 51.12 -11.65
CA ARG A 745 -26.09 50.75 -10.34
C ARG A 745 -27.28 51.68 -10.07
N PRO A 746 -28.29 51.26 -9.29
CA PRO A 746 -29.10 52.18 -8.49
C PRO A 746 -28.77 52.09 -6.98
N ASN A 747 -29.09 53.16 -6.26
CA ASN A 747 -28.86 53.35 -4.83
C ASN A 747 -30.12 53.03 -4.00
N SER A 748 -29.95 52.77 -2.71
CA SER A 748 -30.77 53.45 -1.69
C SER A 748 -29.97 53.65 -0.39
N ALA A 749 -30.25 54.73 0.32
CA ALA A 749 -29.58 55.11 1.56
C ALA A 749 -30.55 55.93 2.45
N LYS A 750 -30.19 56.03 3.74
CA LYS A 750 -30.70 56.90 4.82
C LYS A 750 -31.64 56.26 5.85
N ALA A 751 -31.17 56.23 7.09
CA ALA A 751 -31.83 56.89 8.23
C ALA A 751 -30.76 57.25 9.28
N VAL A 752 -30.88 58.42 9.92
CA VAL A 752 -29.98 58.94 10.98
C VAL A 752 -30.82 59.71 12.00
N ILE A 753 -30.69 59.40 13.30
CA ILE A 753 -31.18 60.20 14.44
C ILE A 753 -30.16 60.08 15.62
N PRO A 754 -29.93 61.12 16.46
CA PRO A 754 -28.72 61.28 17.30
C PRO A 754 -28.90 60.95 18.82
N PRO A 755 -27.87 61.10 19.69
CA PRO A 755 -27.82 60.49 21.03
C PRO A 755 -27.86 61.44 22.26
N ALA A 756 -28.31 60.92 23.42
CA ALA A 756 -28.00 61.37 24.80
C ALA A 756 -28.44 60.28 25.82
N ARG A 757 -27.53 59.63 26.58
CA ARG A 757 -27.02 59.92 27.95
C ARG A 757 -27.90 59.35 29.12
N PRO A 758 -27.28 58.96 30.26
CA PRO A 758 -27.82 57.90 31.13
C PRO A 758 -28.39 58.40 32.47
N LEU A 759 -29.03 57.49 33.23
CA LEU A 759 -29.35 57.68 34.64
C LEU A 759 -29.02 56.42 35.47
N ASP A 760 -28.54 56.65 36.70
CA ASP A 760 -28.03 55.65 37.64
C ASP A 760 -29.10 55.01 38.55
N GLY A 761 -28.77 53.84 39.10
CA GLY A 761 -29.07 53.49 40.49
C GLY A 761 -30.38 52.74 40.82
N TRP A 762 -30.26 51.43 41.08
CA TRP A 762 -30.45 50.85 42.44
C TRP A 762 -30.11 49.34 42.49
N GLU A 763 -29.64 48.90 43.65
CA GLU A 763 -29.08 47.56 43.93
C GLU A 763 -29.96 46.76 44.95
N PRO A 764 -29.67 45.48 45.31
CA PRO A 764 -30.71 44.45 45.35
C PRO A 764 -31.02 43.85 46.74
N VAL A 765 -32.03 42.98 46.81
CA VAL A 765 -32.35 42.15 47.99
C VAL A 765 -32.23 40.64 47.68
N ARG A 766 -31.82 39.87 48.69
CA ARG A 766 -31.36 38.47 48.65
C ARG A 766 -32.52 37.49 48.92
N LEU A 767 -32.41 36.19 48.63
CA LEU A 767 -31.94 35.09 49.49
C LEU A 767 -32.09 33.75 48.69
N ALA A 768 -31.46 32.60 48.96
CA ALA A 768 -30.25 32.27 49.73
C ALA A 768 -29.85 30.79 49.51
N ASN A 769 -28.55 30.50 49.63
CA ASN A 769 -27.93 29.19 49.95
C ASN A 769 -28.15 27.99 48.97
N SER A 770 -27.22 27.04 48.82
CA SER A 770 -26.02 26.72 49.61
C SER A 770 -24.78 26.51 48.72
N ALA A 771 -23.58 26.48 49.33
CA ALA A 771 -22.30 26.46 48.62
C ALA A 771 -21.38 25.34 49.12
N LYS A 772 -20.43 24.88 48.28
CA LYS A 772 -19.07 24.45 48.67
C LYS A 772 -18.14 24.12 47.48
N VAL A 773 -17.62 25.15 46.78
CA VAL A 773 -16.30 25.09 46.11
C VAL A 773 -15.59 26.45 46.23
N LYS A 774 -14.40 26.46 46.83
CA LYS A 774 -13.39 27.56 46.82
C LYS A 774 -12.03 26.87 46.68
N LYS A 775 -11.02 27.41 46.00
CA LYS A 775 -10.50 28.79 46.04
C LYS A 775 -9.97 29.22 44.66
N LYS A 776 -10.54 30.29 44.07
CA LYS A 776 -9.76 31.23 43.22
C LYS A 776 -9.26 32.33 44.15
N GLN A 777 -7.96 32.64 44.11
CA GLN A 777 -7.40 33.72 44.91
C GLN A 777 -7.57 35.06 44.18
N ARG A 778 -8.13 36.07 44.86
CA ARG A 778 -8.19 37.46 44.40
C ARG A 778 -6.78 38.06 44.41
N ILE A 779 -6.53 38.98 43.49
CA ILE A 779 -5.69 40.15 43.78
C ILE A 779 -6.64 41.35 43.75
N SER A 780 -6.50 42.23 44.75
CA SER A 780 -7.36 43.38 44.99
C SER A 780 -6.73 44.68 44.50
N CYS A 781 -7.60 45.57 44.03
CA CYS A 781 -7.59 47.03 44.11
C CYS A 781 -6.27 47.73 44.53
N SER A 782 -5.91 48.76 43.77
CA SER A 782 -6.25 50.14 44.16
C SER A 782 -6.17 51.09 42.96
N ALA A 783 -6.99 52.14 42.99
CA ALA A 783 -6.97 53.23 42.01
C ALA A 783 -5.94 54.30 42.41
N LEU A 784 -5.53 55.13 41.45
CA LEU A 784 -5.78 56.58 41.49
C LEU A 784 -5.44 57.22 40.14
N ASP A 785 -6.09 58.34 39.88
CA ASP A 785 -6.23 58.95 38.56
C ASP A 785 -5.01 59.78 38.14
N SER A 786 -4.80 59.89 36.82
CA SER A 786 -4.62 61.15 36.11
C SER A 786 -4.65 60.89 34.61
N GLU A 787 -5.36 61.74 33.87
CA GLU A 787 -5.43 61.69 32.41
C GLU A 787 -4.13 62.21 31.78
N GLU A 788 -3.65 61.53 30.74
CA GLU A 788 -3.25 62.17 29.47
C GLU A 788 -3.31 61.10 28.36
N ASP A 789 -3.82 61.49 27.19
CA ASP A 789 -3.92 60.59 26.04
C ASP A 789 -2.54 60.27 25.47
N SER A 790 -2.19 58.98 25.43
CA SER A 790 -0.98 58.49 24.78
C SER A 790 -1.15 57.03 24.36
N PRO A 791 -0.54 56.59 23.24
CA PRO A 791 -0.72 55.25 22.66
C PRO A 791 -0.02 54.11 23.45
N GLY A 792 0.06 54.23 24.79
CA GLY A 792 0.70 53.27 25.69
C GLY A 792 -0.23 52.19 26.29
N SER A 793 -1.55 52.33 26.15
CA SER A 793 -2.52 51.40 26.78
C SER A 793 -2.40 49.96 26.25
N VAL A 794 -2.22 49.80 24.93
CA VAL A 794 -2.06 48.48 24.28
C VAL A 794 -0.81 47.74 24.78
N PHE A 795 0.26 48.45 25.12
CA PHE A 795 1.50 47.86 25.64
C PHE A 795 1.38 47.32 27.07
N LYS A 796 0.48 47.85 27.90
CA LYS A 796 0.28 47.35 29.27
C LYS A 796 -0.35 45.95 29.29
N HIS A 797 -1.26 45.63 28.35
CA HIS A 797 -1.86 44.29 28.23
C HIS A 797 -0.91 43.21 27.69
N LEU A 798 0.10 43.58 26.89
CA LEU A 798 1.13 42.64 26.42
C LEU A 798 2.14 42.29 27.52
N LYS A 799 2.63 43.29 28.29
CA LYS A 799 3.56 43.06 29.42
C LYS A 799 3.00 42.08 30.46
N ALA A 800 1.71 42.11 30.73
CA ALA A 800 1.05 41.21 31.69
C ALA A 800 1.13 39.71 31.32
N ASN A 801 1.25 39.37 30.02
CA ASN A 801 1.38 37.98 29.56
C ASN A 801 2.84 37.47 29.55
N ILE A 802 3.83 38.38 29.46
CA ILE A 802 5.26 38.02 29.36
C ILE A 802 5.92 37.89 30.74
N ALA A 803 5.31 38.45 31.79
CA ALA A 803 5.69 38.34 33.20
C ALA A 803 5.44 36.96 33.83
N GLN A 804 5.83 35.88 33.14
CA GLN A 804 5.94 34.55 33.74
C GLN A 804 7.26 34.43 34.52
N LYS A 805 7.14 33.95 35.77
CA LYS A 805 8.24 33.72 36.72
C LYS A 805 9.44 33.03 36.07
N CYS A 806 10.65 33.40 36.49
CA CYS A 806 11.86 32.64 36.18
C CYS A 806 11.62 31.15 36.45
N ILE A 807 11.94 30.32 35.47
CA ILE A 807 11.89 28.87 35.62
C ILE A 807 13.03 28.50 36.58
N ASN A 808 12.70 28.23 37.84
CA ASN A 808 13.64 27.59 38.74
C ASN A 808 13.94 26.20 38.17
N ILE A 809 15.17 26.02 37.69
CA ILE A 809 15.66 24.74 37.18
C ILE A 809 16.04 23.90 38.41
N PRO A 810 15.36 22.78 38.71
CA PRO A 810 15.79 21.85 39.75
C PRO A 810 17.19 21.32 39.41
N LYS A 811 18.04 21.14 40.43
CA LYS A 811 19.40 20.62 40.23
C LYS A 811 19.45 19.12 39.93
N HIS A 812 18.37 18.39 40.21
CA HIS A 812 18.26 16.94 40.07
C HIS A 812 17.20 16.57 39.03
N GLU A 813 17.43 15.45 38.34
CA GLU A 813 16.48 14.92 37.35
C GLU A 813 15.43 14.02 38.01
N ASP A 814 14.16 14.28 37.70
CA ASP A 814 13.03 13.52 38.26
C ASP A 814 12.91 12.16 37.54
N ILE A 815 12.83 11.05 38.30
CA ILE A 815 12.51 9.72 37.79
C ILE A 815 11.07 9.73 37.27
N SER A 816 10.92 9.78 35.95
CA SER A 816 9.64 9.97 35.24
C SER A 816 9.82 9.68 33.75
N SER A 817 8.78 9.24 33.05
CA SER A 817 8.82 9.12 31.57
C SER A 817 8.92 10.50 30.90
N SER A 818 9.51 10.55 29.70
CA SER A 818 9.56 11.80 28.91
C SER A 818 8.16 12.35 28.64
N LYS A 819 7.15 11.50 28.49
CA LYS A 819 5.72 11.90 28.38
C LYS A 819 5.23 12.70 29.60
N GLN A 820 5.55 12.25 30.82
CA GLN A 820 5.18 12.95 32.06
C GLN A 820 6.06 14.19 32.31
N TRP A 821 7.37 14.09 32.03
CA TRP A 821 8.33 15.18 32.20
C TRP A 821 8.02 16.36 31.26
N LEU A 822 7.73 16.08 29.98
CA LEU A 822 7.30 17.09 29.00
C LEU A 822 5.91 17.68 29.30
N LYS A 823 5.04 16.99 30.06
CA LYS A 823 3.79 17.60 30.56
C LYS A 823 4.09 18.79 31.48
N ARG A 824 5.20 18.76 32.23
CA ARG A 824 5.66 19.84 33.12
C ARG A 824 6.59 20.85 32.42
N PHE A 825 7.51 20.36 31.57
CA PHE A 825 8.61 21.18 31.01
C PHE A 825 8.56 21.33 29.48
N GLY A 826 7.52 20.87 28.80
CA GLY A 826 7.32 21.05 27.36
C GLY A 826 7.06 22.50 26.96
N VAL A 827 7.38 22.84 25.71
CA VAL A 827 7.31 24.21 25.14
C VAL A 827 5.88 24.77 25.26
N ARG A 828 4.87 23.93 25.01
CA ARG A 828 3.45 24.30 25.17
C ARG A 828 3.07 24.55 26.63
N SER A 829 3.53 23.72 27.57
CA SER A 829 3.25 23.84 29.01
C SER A 829 3.89 25.10 29.61
N LEU A 830 5.09 25.44 29.16
CA LEU A 830 5.80 26.65 29.56
C LEU A 830 5.30 27.93 28.85
N LYS A 831 4.34 27.81 27.91
CA LYS A 831 3.82 28.87 27.03
C LYS A 831 4.89 29.54 26.14
N LEU A 832 5.93 28.81 25.77
CA LEU A 832 7.02 29.27 24.91
C LEU A 832 6.77 28.97 23.41
N ASP A 833 5.55 28.61 23.04
CA ASP A 833 5.14 28.37 21.65
C ASP A 833 5.10 29.71 20.88
N LEU A 834 6.08 29.92 19.99
CA LEU A 834 6.28 31.19 19.28
C LEU A 834 5.06 31.58 18.44
N HIS A 835 4.45 30.62 17.75
CA HIS A 835 3.25 30.84 16.96
C HIS A 835 2.09 31.28 17.84
N LYS A 836 1.92 30.71 19.05
CA LYS A 836 0.89 31.13 19.99
C LYS A 836 1.13 32.53 20.56
N LEU A 837 2.38 32.88 20.86
CA LEU A 837 2.76 34.25 21.27
C LEU A 837 2.43 35.28 20.19
N LEU A 838 2.62 34.92 18.91
CA LEU A 838 2.28 35.73 17.73
C LEU A 838 0.83 35.56 17.25
N SER A 839 -0.05 34.93 18.03
CA SER A 839 -1.48 34.70 17.73
C SER A 839 -2.44 35.65 18.45
N VAL A 840 -1.95 36.80 18.95
CA VAL A 840 -2.83 37.86 19.47
C VAL A 840 -3.68 38.43 18.31
N PRO A 841 -5.01 38.61 18.47
CA PRO A 841 -5.90 39.03 17.37
C PRO A 841 -5.49 40.32 16.66
N ALA A 842 -4.86 41.26 17.39
CA ALA A 842 -4.34 42.53 16.87
C ALA A 842 -3.18 42.37 15.86
N CYS A 843 -2.51 41.22 15.81
CA CYS A 843 -1.33 41.00 14.97
C CYS A 843 -1.64 40.44 13.57
N THR A 844 -2.93 40.29 13.20
CA THR A 844 -3.33 39.71 11.90
C THR A 844 -3.35 40.77 10.80
N HIS A 845 -2.67 40.53 9.67
CA HIS A 845 -2.66 41.46 8.54
C HIS A 845 -4.00 41.43 7.79
N ARG A 846 -4.94 42.27 8.21
CA ARG A 846 -6.25 42.43 7.55
C ARG A 846 -6.10 43.26 6.27
N LYS A 847 -6.37 42.66 5.11
CA LYS A 847 -6.56 43.38 3.85
C LYS A 847 -8.05 43.68 3.70
N GLU A 848 -8.48 44.87 4.12
CA GLU A 848 -9.87 45.29 3.90
C GLU A 848 -10.06 45.76 2.46
N LEU A 849 -11.20 45.40 1.88
CA LEU A 849 -11.58 45.83 0.52
C LEU A 849 -12.15 47.24 0.62
N VAL A 850 -11.36 48.26 0.25
CA VAL A 850 -11.83 49.65 0.27
C VAL A 850 -12.82 49.83 -0.89
N PRO A 851 -14.12 50.07 -0.64
CA PRO A 851 -15.16 50.03 -1.68
C PRO A 851 -14.93 51.06 -2.79
N SER A 852 -14.31 52.19 -2.45
CA SER A 852 -14.02 53.32 -3.34
C SER A 852 -12.97 53.02 -4.43
N VAL A 853 -12.18 51.94 -4.30
CA VAL A 853 -11.04 51.66 -5.19
C VAL A 853 -11.12 50.24 -5.80
N SER A 854 -12.03 49.39 -5.34
CA SER A 854 -12.16 47.98 -5.77
C SER A 854 -10.88 47.13 -5.68
N ARG A 855 -9.93 47.56 -4.84
CA ARG A 855 -8.69 46.84 -4.50
C ARG A 855 -8.66 46.57 -3.00
N SER A 856 -8.12 45.42 -2.61
CA SER A 856 -7.85 45.10 -1.20
C SER A 856 -6.63 45.90 -0.74
N VAL A 857 -6.86 46.97 0.02
CA VAL A 857 -5.80 47.91 0.41
C VAL A 857 -5.38 47.56 1.83
N SER A 858 -4.09 47.28 2.05
CA SER A 858 -3.54 47.25 3.40
C SER A 858 -3.65 48.65 4.00
N ALA A 859 -4.07 48.77 5.25
CA ALA A 859 -4.16 50.06 5.91
C ALA A 859 -2.78 50.76 5.94
N LYS A 860 -2.72 52.09 5.83
CA LYS A 860 -1.46 52.83 5.64
C LYS A 860 -0.43 52.57 6.75
N TYR A 861 -0.87 52.28 7.97
CA TYR A 861 -0.03 51.93 9.13
C TYR A 861 0.56 50.51 9.09
N CYS A 862 0.07 49.61 8.21
CA CYS A 862 0.63 48.27 8.02
C CYS A 862 2.04 48.26 7.40
N THR A 863 2.52 49.38 6.83
CA THR A 863 3.90 49.50 6.34
C THR A 863 4.93 49.67 7.45
N ILE A 864 4.49 50.18 8.62
CA ILE A 864 5.33 50.55 9.76
C ILE A 864 5.77 49.30 10.55
N PHE A 865 4.88 48.31 10.70
CA PHE A 865 5.18 47.08 11.45
C PHE A 865 5.70 45.97 10.51
N PRO A 866 6.87 45.36 10.79
CA PRO A 866 7.38 44.27 9.96
C PRO A 866 6.39 43.11 9.86
N SER A 867 6.19 42.58 8.66
CA SER A 867 5.27 41.49 8.41
C SER A 867 6.02 40.18 8.16
N VAL A 868 5.52 39.10 8.73
CA VAL A 868 6.08 37.74 8.63
C VAL A 868 5.01 36.73 8.25
N HIS A 869 5.41 35.67 7.54
CA HIS A 869 4.53 34.59 7.14
C HIS A 869 4.55 33.49 8.21
N LEU A 870 3.38 33.23 8.82
CA LEU A 870 3.21 32.23 9.88
C LEU A 870 2.00 31.36 9.57
N ASN A 871 2.24 30.06 9.33
CA ASN A 871 1.24 29.06 8.98
C ASN A 871 0.30 29.55 7.86
N GLY A 872 0.89 29.98 6.73
CA GLY A 872 0.17 30.51 5.56
C GLY A 872 -0.49 31.88 5.74
N ARG A 873 -0.37 32.55 6.91
CA ARG A 873 -0.96 33.87 7.16
C ARG A 873 0.10 34.93 7.40
N VAL A 874 -0.05 36.09 6.75
CA VAL A 874 0.76 37.28 7.02
C VAL A 874 0.34 37.88 8.37
N ARG A 875 1.31 38.15 9.24
CA ARG A 875 1.11 38.76 10.56
C ARG A 875 2.14 39.85 10.80
N HIS A 876 1.76 40.87 11.55
CA HIS A 876 2.69 41.92 11.98
C HIS A 876 3.44 41.50 13.24
N LEU A 877 4.76 41.68 13.25
CA LEU A 877 5.61 41.55 14.43
C LEU A 877 5.33 42.72 15.37
N PHE A 878 4.68 42.39 16.49
CA PHE A 878 4.48 43.31 17.62
C PHE A 878 5.42 43.04 18.81
N LEU A 879 6.27 42.01 18.72
CA LEU A 879 7.33 41.78 19.70
C LEU A 879 8.50 42.73 19.44
N SER A 880 8.96 43.42 20.47
CA SER A 880 10.18 44.24 20.38
C SER A 880 11.44 43.37 20.27
N SER A 881 12.54 43.95 19.75
CA SER A 881 13.86 43.29 19.72
C SER A 881 14.31 42.84 21.12
N GLY A 882 13.98 43.61 22.16
CA GLY A 882 14.22 43.26 23.56
C GLY A 882 13.39 42.06 24.05
N GLU A 883 12.11 41.96 23.68
CA GLU A 883 11.27 40.81 24.02
C GLU A 883 11.71 39.53 23.27
N LEU A 884 12.16 39.65 22.02
CA LEU A 884 12.77 38.54 21.29
C LEU A 884 14.11 38.11 21.90
N LYS A 885 14.97 39.06 22.33
CA LYS A 885 16.21 38.78 23.09
C LYS A 885 15.91 38.05 24.41
N GLN A 886 14.83 38.44 25.12
CA GLN A 886 14.36 37.72 26.32
C GLN A 886 13.77 36.34 26.00
N TYR A 887 13.05 36.18 24.89
CA TYR A 887 12.53 34.90 24.43
C TYR A 887 13.67 33.93 24.12
N LEU A 888 14.65 34.36 23.31
CA LEU A 888 15.84 33.58 22.98
C LEU A 888 16.61 33.14 24.24
N ASN A 889 16.81 34.04 25.20
CA ASN A 889 17.44 33.70 26.49
C ASN A 889 16.63 32.70 27.34
N LYS A 890 15.29 32.68 27.23
CA LYS A 890 14.42 31.71 27.90
C LYS A 890 14.42 30.35 27.20
N THR A 891 14.38 30.33 25.86
CA THR A 891 14.45 29.09 25.07
C THR A 891 15.83 28.46 25.16
N GLU A 892 16.90 29.23 25.24
CA GLU A 892 18.27 28.73 25.40
C GLU A 892 18.45 27.95 26.71
N ARG A 893 17.99 28.51 27.83
CA ARG A 893 17.96 27.82 29.13
C ARG A 893 17.09 26.55 29.12
N LEU A 894 16.06 26.52 28.27
CA LEU A 894 15.20 25.34 28.11
C LEU A 894 15.88 24.28 27.23
N LEU A 895 16.58 24.68 26.17
CA LEU A 895 17.38 23.81 25.30
C LEU A 895 18.48 23.12 26.11
N GLN A 896 19.21 23.87 26.94
CA GLN A 896 20.21 23.32 27.87
C GLN A 896 19.58 22.31 28.86
N ARG A 897 18.33 22.52 29.29
CA ARG A 897 17.62 21.57 30.14
C ARG A 897 17.22 20.30 29.39
N TYR A 898 16.71 20.42 28.16
CA TYR A 898 16.42 19.27 27.31
C TYR A 898 17.70 18.50 26.98
N ALA A 899 18.82 19.21 26.79
CA ALA A 899 20.11 18.59 26.51
C ALA A 899 20.63 17.76 27.70
N ARG A 900 20.58 18.31 28.92
CA ARG A 900 20.90 17.57 30.15
C ARG A 900 19.99 16.37 30.35
N ARG A 901 18.68 16.51 30.08
CA ARG A 901 17.72 15.39 30.16
C ARG A 901 18.06 14.28 29.15
N MET A 902 18.46 14.65 27.93
CA MET A 902 18.87 13.70 26.90
C MET A 902 20.18 12.98 27.29
N GLN A 903 21.19 13.71 27.76
CA GLN A 903 22.42 13.14 28.30
C GLN A 903 22.15 12.17 29.46
N TRP A 904 21.21 12.49 30.34
CA TRP A 904 20.80 11.64 31.45
C TRP A 904 20.09 10.35 30.98
N LEU A 905 19.21 10.43 29.98
CA LEU A 905 18.61 9.25 29.36
C LEU A 905 19.65 8.37 28.63
N LEU A 906 20.65 8.96 28.01
CA LEU A 906 21.76 8.26 27.35
C LEU A 906 22.85 7.76 28.33
N SER A 907 22.62 7.79 29.65
CA SER A 907 23.60 7.43 30.69
C SER A 907 23.27 6.14 31.46
N GLY A 908 24.29 5.31 31.70
CA GLY A 908 24.15 4.00 32.37
C GLY A 908 23.15 3.07 31.68
N SER A 909 22.47 2.23 32.46
CA SER A 909 21.41 1.32 31.99
C SER A 909 20.21 2.01 31.32
N ARG A 910 19.99 3.32 31.56
CA ARG A 910 18.84 4.07 31.01
C ARG A 910 18.86 4.18 29.49
N ARG A 911 20.05 4.06 28.89
CA ARG A 911 20.24 4.01 27.43
C ARG A 911 19.52 2.82 26.79
N VAL A 912 19.44 1.69 27.50
CA VAL A 912 18.91 0.41 27.00
C VAL A 912 17.47 0.21 27.46
N PHE A 913 17.23 0.22 28.77
CA PHE A 913 15.93 -0.15 29.35
C PHE A 913 15.02 1.06 29.65
N GLY A 914 15.49 2.28 29.36
CA GLY A 914 14.83 3.50 29.82
C GLY A 914 14.88 3.67 31.33
N CYS A 915 14.00 4.54 31.85
CA CYS A 915 13.84 4.73 33.29
C CYS A 915 12.77 3.79 33.83
N VAL A 916 13.12 2.94 34.80
CA VAL A 916 12.15 2.11 35.54
C VAL A 916 11.31 3.01 36.45
N LEU A 917 9.98 2.90 36.40
CA LEU A 917 9.07 3.76 37.17
C LEU A 917 8.23 2.96 38.18
N GLU A 918 8.11 1.67 37.94
CA GLU A 918 7.30 0.70 38.67
C GLU A 918 8.07 0.22 39.91
N ARG A 919 7.35 -0.03 41.01
CA ARG A 919 7.97 -0.54 42.26
C ARG A 919 8.16 -2.05 42.27
N ASP A 920 7.39 -2.73 41.44
CA ASP A 920 7.25 -4.18 41.34
C ASP A 920 7.51 -4.53 39.86
N VAL A 921 8.59 -5.26 39.58
CA VAL A 921 9.13 -5.44 38.21
C VAL A 921 9.43 -6.89 37.91
N CYS A 922 8.97 -7.39 36.75
CA CYS A 922 9.37 -8.69 36.24
C CYS A 922 10.19 -8.49 34.95
N VAL A 923 11.46 -8.92 34.95
CA VAL A 923 12.33 -8.84 33.77
C VAL A 923 12.24 -10.14 33.00
N VAL A 924 11.73 -10.09 31.77
CA VAL A 924 11.52 -11.26 30.90
C VAL A 924 12.61 -11.26 29.83
N LEU A 925 13.41 -12.31 29.78
CA LEU A 925 14.64 -12.43 29.02
C LEU A 925 14.54 -13.53 27.97
N ASP A 926 14.67 -13.13 26.72
CA ASP A 926 14.83 -14.04 25.60
C ASP A 926 16.23 -14.68 25.63
N VAL A 927 16.27 -16.01 25.71
CA VAL A 927 17.49 -16.85 25.63
C VAL A 927 17.39 -17.88 24.51
N SER A 928 16.60 -17.58 23.47
CA SER A 928 16.56 -18.35 22.21
C SER A 928 17.94 -18.39 21.53
N GLY A 929 18.10 -19.30 20.55
CA GLY A 929 19.34 -19.42 19.78
C GLY A 929 19.78 -18.15 19.06
N SER A 930 18.85 -17.29 18.62
CA SER A 930 19.19 -16.04 17.90
C SER A 930 19.76 -14.95 18.80
N MET A 931 19.53 -15.02 20.12
CA MET A 931 20.10 -14.10 21.12
C MET A 931 21.58 -14.36 21.43
N SER A 932 22.17 -15.46 20.93
CA SER A 932 23.56 -15.86 21.17
C SER A 932 24.62 -14.74 20.98
N PRO A 933 24.69 -14.01 19.84
CA PRO A 933 25.65 -12.90 19.67
C PRO A 933 25.39 -11.71 20.61
N CYS A 934 24.16 -11.53 21.08
CA CYS A 934 23.74 -10.42 21.93
C CYS A 934 23.91 -10.72 23.44
N LEU A 935 24.00 -11.99 23.83
CA LEU A 935 23.97 -12.44 25.23
C LEU A 935 25.03 -11.75 26.11
N ALA A 936 26.28 -11.67 25.64
CA ALA A 936 27.38 -11.03 26.37
C ALA A 936 27.22 -9.50 26.52
N GLN A 937 26.45 -8.85 25.63
CA GLN A 937 26.04 -7.46 25.81
C GLN A 937 24.88 -7.36 26.80
N LEU A 938 23.86 -8.21 26.65
CA LEU A 938 22.69 -8.27 27.52
C LEU A 938 23.08 -8.47 28.99
N HIS A 939 23.99 -9.40 29.30
CA HIS A 939 24.46 -9.65 30.67
C HIS A 939 25.11 -8.41 31.30
N ARG A 940 25.92 -7.67 30.54
CA ARG A 940 26.58 -6.44 31.02
C ARG A 940 25.57 -5.32 31.27
N GLU A 941 24.64 -5.12 30.35
CA GLU A 941 23.62 -4.06 30.47
C GLU A 941 22.61 -4.40 31.59
N LEU A 942 22.20 -5.67 31.76
CA LEU A 942 21.36 -6.13 32.87
C LEU A 942 22.06 -6.00 34.23
N THR A 943 23.36 -6.32 34.30
CA THR A 943 24.15 -6.07 35.52
C THR A 943 24.13 -4.58 35.86
N SER A 944 24.30 -3.70 34.87
CA SER A 944 24.13 -2.25 35.05
C SER A 944 22.69 -1.86 35.46
N LEU A 945 21.64 -2.52 34.94
CA LEU A 945 20.24 -2.26 35.33
C LEU A 945 19.98 -2.59 36.80
N ILE A 946 20.44 -3.75 37.25
CA ILE A 946 20.28 -4.24 38.63
C ILE A 946 20.90 -3.24 39.61
N TRP A 947 22.13 -2.79 39.36
CA TRP A 947 22.82 -1.85 40.26
C TRP A 947 22.37 -0.39 40.10
N ASP A 948 22.27 0.14 38.86
CA ASP A 948 22.00 1.57 38.61
C ASP A 948 20.54 1.99 38.88
N GLN A 949 19.59 1.06 38.81
CA GLN A 949 18.15 1.37 38.90
C GLN A 949 17.40 0.50 39.92
N LEU A 950 17.52 -0.83 39.88
CA LEU A 950 16.71 -1.69 40.75
C LEU A 950 17.14 -1.57 42.22
N HIS A 951 18.43 -1.74 42.50
CA HIS A 951 19.03 -1.55 43.82
C HIS A 951 18.91 -0.10 44.30
N ALA A 952 19.31 0.86 43.45
CA ALA A 952 19.30 2.29 43.79
C ALA A 952 17.91 2.83 44.17
N ASN A 953 16.84 2.32 43.55
CA ASN A 953 15.47 2.73 43.83
C ASN A 953 14.71 1.77 44.78
N ARG A 954 15.35 0.70 45.28
CA ARG A 954 14.75 -0.39 46.09
C ARG A 954 13.48 -0.99 45.44
N VAL A 955 13.60 -1.36 44.18
CA VAL A 955 12.54 -2.04 43.42
C VAL A 955 12.45 -3.49 43.90
N ARG A 956 11.22 -4.03 43.99
CA ARG A 956 11.02 -5.48 44.12
C ARG A 956 11.03 -6.10 42.73
N PHE A 957 11.89 -7.09 42.50
CA PHE A 957 12.00 -7.69 41.19
C PHE A 957 12.12 -9.22 41.20
N SER A 958 11.73 -9.82 40.08
CA SER A 958 12.11 -11.17 39.71
C SER A 958 12.48 -11.21 38.22
N MET A 959 13.04 -12.33 37.77
CA MET A 959 13.56 -12.52 36.43
C MET A 959 13.07 -13.86 35.87
N VAL A 960 12.65 -13.84 34.61
CA VAL A 960 12.12 -14.98 33.86
C VAL A 960 12.92 -15.08 32.57
N ALA A 961 13.68 -16.16 32.37
CA ALA A 961 14.33 -16.46 31.11
C ALA A 961 13.46 -17.43 30.30
N PHE A 962 13.36 -17.24 28.98
CA PHE A 962 12.55 -18.11 28.12
C PHE A 962 13.27 -18.47 26.82
N SER A 963 13.08 -19.71 26.40
CA SER A 963 13.35 -20.20 25.05
C SER A 963 12.24 -21.18 24.65
N GLU A 964 12.52 -22.47 24.53
CA GLU A 964 11.50 -23.53 24.54
C GLU A 964 10.89 -23.71 25.94
N GLU A 965 11.74 -23.62 26.98
CA GLU A 965 11.34 -23.69 28.39
C GLU A 965 11.32 -22.30 29.03
N VAL A 966 10.50 -22.13 30.07
CA VAL A 966 10.49 -20.94 30.93
C VAL A 966 11.20 -21.25 32.25
N ARG A 967 12.25 -20.49 32.57
CA ARG A 967 13.01 -20.60 33.83
C ARG A 967 12.87 -19.33 34.66
N VAL A 968 12.50 -19.49 35.91
CA VAL A 968 12.27 -18.38 36.85
C VAL A 968 13.42 -18.33 37.87
N TRP A 969 13.93 -17.13 38.16
CA TRP A 969 14.98 -16.95 39.19
C TRP A 969 14.41 -17.03 40.62
N GLN A 970 13.28 -16.37 40.88
CA GLN A 970 12.58 -16.37 42.16
C GLN A 970 11.06 -16.38 41.91
N GLU A 971 10.31 -17.26 42.59
CA GLU A 971 8.85 -17.37 42.42
C GLU A 971 8.07 -16.17 42.97
N GLU A 972 8.70 -15.34 43.81
CA GLU A 972 8.14 -14.09 44.35
C GLU A 972 8.99 -12.87 43.99
N LEU A 973 8.38 -11.68 44.01
CA LEU A 973 9.06 -10.39 43.79
C LEU A 973 9.85 -9.97 45.04
N VAL A 974 11.18 -10.13 44.99
CA VAL A 974 12.10 -9.85 46.11
C VAL A 974 12.65 -8.43 46.06
N GLU A 975 12.79 -7.76 47.22
CA GLU A 975 13.45 -6.45 47.29
C GLU A 975 14.93 -6.55 46.88
N ALA A 976 15.39 -5.58 46.08
CA ALA A 976 16.76 -5.50 45.56
C ALA A 976 17.81 -5.19 46.66
N SER A 977 18.02 -6.11 47.61
CA SER A 977 19.16 -6.07 48.53
C SER A 977 20.47 -6.40 47.81
N GLU A 978 21.62 -6.00 48.37
CA GLU A 978 22.93 -6.24 47.75
C GLU A 978 23.21 -7.74 47.54
N GLU A 979 22.81 -8.58 48.50
CA GLU A 979 22.92 -10.04 48.43
C GLU A 979 22.07 -10.62 47.30
N ARG A 980 20.80 -10.19 47.19
CA ARG A 980 19.89 -10.62 46.11
C ARG A 980 20.33 -10.13 44.74
N CYS A 981 20.94 -8.94 44.66
CA CYS A 981 21.53 -8.43 43.42
C CYS A 981 22.75 -9.26 42.98
N ARG A 982 23.62 -9.68 43.92
CA ARG A 982 24.73 -10.61 43.63
C ARG A 982 24.24 -11.99 43.19
N ASP A 983 23.17 -12.49 43.81
CA ASP A 983 22.52 -13.75 43.42
C ASP A 983 21.92 -13.67 42.00
N ALA A 984 21.15 -12.62 41.69
CA ALA A 984 20.60 -12.39 40.35
C ALA A 984 21.68 -12.30 39.25
N VAL A 985 22.80 -11.62 39.53
CA VAL A 985 23.94 -11.54 38.59
C VAL A 985 24.64 -12.91 38.43
N THR A 986 24.67 -13.73 39.48
CA THR A 986 25.22 -15.10 39.42
C THR A 986 24.30 -16.02 38.61
N TRP A 987 22.98 -15.93 38.80
CA TRP A 987 21.98 -16.66 38.02
C TRP A 987 22.01 -16.27 36.54
N LEU A 988 22.11 -14.96 36.23
CA LEU A 988 22.34 -14.49 34.86
C LEU A 988 23.56 -15.15 34.22
N GLY A 989 24.67 -15.26 34.95
CA GLY A 989 25.89 -15.93 34.47
C GLY A 989 25.75 -17.42 34.15
N GLN A 990 24.64 -18.07 34.53
CA GLN A 990 24.35 -19.48 34.26
C GLN A 990 23.42 -19.68 33.04
N LEU A 991 22.87 -18.60 32.47
CA LEU A 991 22.00 -18.67 31.30
C LEU A 991 22.79 -18.94 30.01
N ASN A 992 22.36 -19.94 29.26
CA ASN A 992 22.90 -20.29 27.94
C ASN A 992 21.79 -20.17 26.89
N THR A 993 22.14 -19.71 25.68
CA THR A 993 21.18 -19.59 24.56
C THR A 993 20.96 -20.93 23.87
N HIS A 994 19.70 -21.36 23.77
CA HIS A 994 19.30 -22.64 23.16
C HIS A 994 17.81 -22.62 22.80
N GLY A 995 17.41 -23.44 21.81
CA GLY A 995 16.01 -23.62 21.42
C GLY A 995 15.34 -22.42 20.71
N GLY A 996 14.04 -22.58 20.45
CA GLY A 996 13.13 -21.55 19.89
C GLY A 996 12.67 -20.48 20.90
N THR A 997 11.57 -19.79 20.59
CA THR A 997 11.12 -18.54 21.24
C THR A 997 9.64 -18.62 21.70
N SER A 998 9.38 -19.28 22.83
CA SER A 998 8.03 -19.44 23.41
C SER A 998 7.61 -18.24 24.28
N ILE A 999 7.37 -17.10 23.63
CA ILE A 999 7.00 -15.84 24.28
C ILE A 999 5.68 -15.89 25.07
N LEU A 1000 4.71 -16.71 24.65
CA LEU A 1000 3.39 -16.79 25.28
C LEU A 1000 3.48 -17.33 26.71
N HIS A 1001 4.21 -18.43 26.94
CA HIS A 1001 4.42 -18.97 28.28
C HIS A 1001 5.25 -18.02 29.15
N ALA A 1002 6.21 -17.29 28.58
CA ALA A 1002 6.98 -16.28 29.29
C ALA A 1002 6.10 -15.12 29.79
N LEU A 1003 5.18 -14.63 28.96
CA LEU A 1003 4.21 -13.59 29.34
C LEU A 1003 3.18 -14.09 30.36
N GLN A 1004 2.73 -15.34 30.23
CA GLN A 1004 1.85 -15.97 31.22
C GLN A 1004 2.54 -16.06 32.59
N ALA A 1005 3.78 -16.58 32.65
CA ALA A 1005 4.57 -16.64 33.88
C ALA A 1005 4.83 -15.24 34.47
N ALA A 1006 5.16 -14.24 33.64
CA ALA A 1006 5.37 -12.86 34.09
C ALA A 1006 4.11 -12.20 34.69
N CYS A 1007 2.92 -12.57 34.21
CA CYS A 1007 1.63 -12.04 34.70
C CYS A 1007 1.10 -12.71 35.98
N VAL A 1008 1.75 -13.78 36.47
CA VAL A 1008 1.41 -14.45 37.74
C VAL A 1008 1.90 -13.66 38.97
N PHE A 1009 3.00 -12.90 38.84
CA PHE A 1009 3.66 -12.19 39.95
C PHE A 1009 2.82 -11.09 40.64
N GLY A 1010 1.70 -10.66 40.06
CA GLY A 1010 0.73 -9.79 40.74
C GLY A 1010 0.00 -8.81 39.81
N ASP A 1011 -1.01 -8.14 40.34
CA ASP A 1011 -1.93 -7.30 39.56
C ASP A 1011 -1.41 -5.87 39.27
N SER A 1012 -0.19 -5.52 39.70
CA SER A 1012 0.41 -4.19 39.56
C SER A 1012 1.92 -4.25 39.22
N VAL A 1013 2.29 -5.12 38.27
CA VAL A 1013 3.68 -5.39 37.89
C VAL A 1013 4.07 -4.68 36.59
N GLY A 1014 5.26 -4.08 36.57
CA GLY A 1014 5.93 -3.64 35.34
C GLY A 1014 6.70 -4.80 34.71
N VAL A 1015 6.22 -5.33 33.60
CA VAL A 1015 6.92 -6.39 32.85
C VAL A 1015 7.89 -5.75 31.87
N TYR A 1016 9.16 -6.11 31.90
CA TYR A 1016 10.21 -5.63 30.99
C TYR A 1016 10.68 -6.78 30.11
N LEU A 1017 10.07 -6.92 28.93
CA LEU A 1017 10.40 -7.94 27.94
C LEU A 1017 11.58 -7.50 27.08
N ILE A 1018 12.64 -8.31 27.04
CA ILE A 1018 13.83 -8.10 26.23
C ILE A 1018 13.96 -9.25 25.24
N SER A 1019 13.87 -8.96 23.94
CA SER A 1019 13.89 -9.94 22.83
C SER A 1019 14.41 -9.27 21.55
N ASP A 1020 14.93 -10.05 20.60
CA ASP A 1020 15.27 -9.60 19.24
C ASP A 1020 14.04 -9.52 18.30
N GLY A 1021 12.89 -10.05 18.75
CA GLY A 1021 11.62 -10.01 18.07
C GLY A 1021 11.40 -11.10 17.01
N ARG A 1022 12.21 -12.17 17.00
CA ARG A 1022 11.94 -13.40 16.23
C ARG A 1022 11.09 -14.36 17.06
N TRP A 1023 9.78 -14.36 16.84
CA TRP A 1023 8.83 -15.23 17.56
C TRP A 1023 8.36 -16.38 16.67
N ASP A 1024 8.28 -17.58 17.22
CA ASP A 1024 7.79 -18.78 16.51
C ASP A 1024 6.25 -18.83 16.40
N CYS A 1025 5.56 -17.86 17.01
CA CYS A 1025 4.10 -17.76 17.03
C CYS A 1025 3.62 -16.50 16.27
N SER A 1026 2.40 -16.54 15.73
CA SER A 1026 1.82 -15.38 15.04
C SER A 1026 1.75 -14.16 15.95
N CYS A 1027 2.24 -13.03 15.44
CA CYS A 1027 2.39 -11.79 16.19
C CYS A 1027 1.07 -11.29 16.79
N SER A 1028 -0.03 -11.55 16.11
CA SER A 1028 -1.39 -11.18 16.52
C SER A 1028 -1.85 -11.93 17.78
N LEU A 1029 -1.60 -13.24 17.88
CA LEU A 1029 -1.94 -14.03 19.09
C LEU A 1029 -1.23 -13.50 20.33
N VAL A 1030 0.05 -13.14 20.21
CA VAL A 1030 0.83 -12.55 21.31
C VAL A 1030 0.23 -11.21 21.77
N LEU A 1031 -0.28 -10.40 20.84
CA LEU A 1031 -0.95 -9.14 21.16
C LEU A 1031 -2.32 -9.36 21.84
N LYS A 1032 -3.12 -10.33 21.37
CA LYS A 1032 -4.41 -10.69 21.99
C LYS A 1032 -4.24 -11.28 23.38
N GLU A 1033 -3.30 -12.21 23.55
CA GLU A 1033 -3.05 -12.85 24.85
C GLU A 1033 -2.49 -11.84 25.85
N ALA A 1034 -1.60 -10.93 25.43
CA ALA A 1034 -1.14 -9.83 26.29
C ALA A 1034 -2.29 -8.89 26.69
N GLU A 1035 -3.23 -8.57 25.79
CA GLU A 1035 -4.44 -7.81 26.12
C GLU A 1035 -5.36 -8.60 27.09
N ARG A 1036 -5.49 -9.92 26.93
CA ARG A 1036 -6.28 -10.77 27.85
C ARG A 1036 -5.65 -10.85 29.24
N LEU A 1037 -4.33 -11.03 29.33
CA LEU A 1037 -3.58 -11.11 30.60
C LEU A 1037 -3.54 -9.77 31.35
N THR A 1038 -3.54 -8.64 30.62
CA THR A 1038 -3.58 -7.29 31.22
C THR A 1038 -5.01 -6.79 31.48
N SER A 1039 -6.04 -7.39 30.88
CA SER A 1039 -7.44 -7.00 31.05
C SER A 1039 -7.90 -7.10 32.51
N GLY A 1040 -8.26 -5.97 33.10
CA GLY A 1040 -8.70 -5.87 34.51
C GLY A 1040 -7.56 -5.78 35.53
N LYS A 1041 -6.29 -5.85 35.10
CA LYS A 1041 -5.11 -5.68 35.96
C LYS A 1041 -4.37 -4.37 35.65
N HIS A 1042 -3.54 -3.89 36.58
CA HIS A 1042 -2.66 -2.75 36.39
C HIS A 1042 -1.24 -3.18 35.97
N ILE A 1043 -1.15 -4.16 35.07
CA ILE A 1043 0.10 -4.65 34.49
C ILE A 1043 0.45 -3.81 33.26
N THR A 1044 1.72 -3.40 33.14
CA THR A 1044 2.23 -2.65 31.98
C THR A 1044 3.43 -3.38 31.39
N ILE A 1045 3.40 -3.66 30.08
CA ILE A 1045 4.47 -4.39 29.39
C ILE A 1045 5.35 -3.40 28.62
N HIS A 1046 6.58 -3.22 29.09
CA HIS A 1046 7.65 -2.51 28.40
C HIS A 1046 8.43 -3.49 27.53
N THR A 1047 8.76 -3.08 26.31
CA THR A 1047 9.51 -3.91 25.37
C THR A 1047 10.84 -3.26 25.04
N VAL A 1048 11.89 -4.08 24.97
CA VAL A 1048 13.27 -3.65 24.75
C VAL A 1048 13.87 -4.52 23.65
N THR A 1049 14.35 -3.92 22.57
CA THR A 1049 15.14 -4.62 21.55
C THR A 1049 16.60 -4.21 21.57
N LEU A 1050 17.47 -5.21 21.40
CA LEU A 1050 18.92 -5.09 21.25
C LEU A 1050 19.34 -4.98 19.77
N SER A 1051 18.51 -5.44 18.83
CA SER A 1051 18.80 -5.50 17.40
C SER A 1051 17.92 -4.52 16.59
N GLY A 1052 18.54 -3.83 15.64
CA GLY A 1052 17.92 -2.77 14.83
C GLY A 1052 17.20 -3.27 13.58
N LEU A 1053 16.52 -4.41 13.63
CA LEU A 1053 15.75 -4.93 12.48
C LEU A 1053 14.36 -4.29 12.45
N ASP A 1054 14.11 -3.47 11.41
CA ASP A 1054 12.92 -2.59 11.36
C ASP A 1054 11.58 -3.34 11.36
N SER A 1055 11.51 -4.55 10.81
CA SER A 1055 10.28 -5.35 10.76
C SER A 1055 9.86 -5.88 12.15
N THR A 1056 10.79 -6.43 12.93
CA THR A 1056 10.48 -7.01 14.25
C THR A 1056 10.23 -5.94 15.31
N ALA A 1057 10.91 -4.80 15.21
CA ALA A 1057 10.73 -3.64 16.10
C ALA A 1057 9.29 -3.09 16.07
N VAL A 1058 8.57 -3.17 14.95
CA VAL A 1058 7.16 -2.73 14.83
C VAL A 1058 6.24 -3.54 15.75
N VAL A 1059 6.46 -4.85 15.86
CA VAL A 1059 5.59 -5.75 16.64
C VAL A 1059 5.81 -5.55 18.15
N LEU A 1060 7.06 -5.54 18.59
CA LEU A 1060 7.43 -5.24 19.99
C LEU A 1060 6.88 -3.88 20.44
N LYS A 1061 6.88 -2.89 19.54
CA LYS A 1061 6.31 -1.57 19.80
C LYS A 1061 4.78 -1.58 19.89
N SER A 1062 4.10 -2.34 19.04
CA SER A 1062 2.65 -2.56 19.10
C SER A 1062 2.24 -3.20 20.43
N LEU A 1063 2.99 -4.21 20.89
CA LEU A 1063 2.78 -4.90 22.17
C LEU A 1063 2.88 -3.95 23.38
N ALA A 1064 3.92 -3.11 23.42
CA ALA A 1064 4.05 -2.10 24.47
C ALA A 1064 2.95 -1.04 24.41
N HIS A 1065 2.52 -0.61 23.22
CA HIS A 1065 1.50 0.44 23.09
C HIS A 1065 0.09 -0.04 23.44
N LYS A 1066 -0.26 -1.29 23.10
CA LYS A 1066 -1.54 -1.93 23.48
C LYS A 1066 -1.69 -2.10 25.00
N THR A 1067 -0.63 -2.52 25.68
CA THR A 1067 -0.60 -2.72 27.15
C THR A 1067 -0.30 -1.44 27.95
N GLY A 1068 -0.21 -0.28 27.29
CA GLY A 1068 0.06 1.02 27.93
C GLY A 1068 1.50 1.22 28.43
N GLY A 1069 2.41 0.30 28.12
CA GLY A 1069 3.84 0.38 28.41
C GLY A 1069 4.62 1.29 27.46
N ARG A 1070 5.90 0.97 27.25
CA ARG A 1070 6.85 1.78 26.47
C ARG A 1070 7.78 0.91 25.64
N PHE A 1071 8.09 1.34 24.42
CA PHE A 1071 9.09 0.71 23.57
C PHE A 1071 10.46 1.38 23.73
N HIS A 1072 11.48 0.56 23.94
CA HIS A 1072 12.89 0.95 24.03
C HIS A 1072 13.71 0.18 22.99
N GLN A 1073 14.66 0.88 22.38
CA GLN A 1073 15.65 0.31 21.45
C GLN A 1073 17.00 0.89 21.87
N VAL A 1074 18.04 0.04 21.88
CA VAL A 1074 19.40 0.48 22.14
C VAL A 1074 19.88 1.36 20.97
N PRO A 1075 20.22 2.64 21.19
CA PRO A 1075 20.82 3.48 20.15
C PRO A 1075 22.22 2.97 19.80
N SER A 1076 22.68 3.15 18.56
CA SER A 1076 24.03 2.73 18.19
C SER A 1076 25.10 3.49 19.02
N ALA A 1077 26.29 2.89 19.11
CA ALA A 1077 27.42 3.54 19.79
C ALA A 1077 27.79 4.87 19.11
N ALA A 1078 27.70 4.94 17.77
CA ALA A 1078 27.94 6.14 16.99
C ALA A 1078 26.90 7.23 17.27
N ASP A 1079 25.61 6.91 17.23
CA ASP A 1079 24.52 7.88 17.52
C ASP A 1079 24.61 8.40 18.96
N THR A 1080 24.97 7.52 19.90
CA THR A 1080 25.16 7.90 21.30
C THR A 1080 26.35 8.86 21.47
N ALA A 1081 27.44 8.64 20.73
CA ALA A 1081 28.61 9.53 20.74
C ALA A 1081 28.30 10.89 20.08
N ALA A 1082 27.77 10.88 18.85
CA ALA A 1082 27.38 12.08 18.11
C ALA A 1082 26.36 12.92 18.88
N ALA A 1083 25.34 12.30 19.48
CA ALA A 1083 24.40 13.00 20.34
C ALA A 1083 25.10 13.62 21.56
N ARG A 1084 25.99 12.90 22.26
CA ARG A 1084 26.71 13.47 23.42
C ARG A 1084 27.58 14.67 23.03
N GLU A 1085 28.22 14.64 21.87
CA GLU A 1085 29.03 15.75 21.33
C GLU A 1085 28.18 16.98 20.96
N LEU A 1086 27.06 16.78 20.26
CA LEU A 1086 26.11 17.87 19.95
C LEU A 1086 25.49 18.49 21.22
N LEU A 1087 25.22 17.65 22.22
CA LEU A 1087 24.64 18.06 23.50
C LEU A 1087 25.65 18.76 24.42
N SER A 1088 26.95 18.44 24.32
CA SER A 1088 28.02 19.08 25.11
C SER A 1088 28.54 20.37 24.47
N SER A 1089 28.58 20.45 23.14
CA SER A 1089 28.85 21.68 22.37
C SER A 1089 27.69 22.69 22.40
N GLY A 1090 26.57 22.35 23.06
CA GLY A 1090 25.41 23.24 23.22
C GLY A 1090 24.73 23.60 21.91
N PHE A 1091 24.84 22.75 20.87
CA PHE A 1091 24.40 23.03 19.50
C PHE A 1091 25.06 24.28 18.87
N GLY A 1092 26.25 24.69 19.34
CA GLY A 1092 26.99 25.82 18.79
C GLY A 1092 27.74 25.54 17.48
N ALA A 1093 27.97 24.26 17.16
CA ALA A 1093 28.70 23.83 15.97
C ALA A 1093 27.77 23.66 14.76
N GLY A 1094 27.56 24.75 14.02
CA GLY A 1094 26.76 24.79 12.79
C GLY A 1094 25.24 24.78 13.04
N GLU A 1095 24.51 25.72 12.44
CA GLU A 1095 23.06 25.86 12.67
C GLU A 1095 22.25 24.64 12.17
N ASP A 1096 22.81 23.88 11.23
CA ASP A 1096 22.17 22.73 10.57
C ASP A 1096 22.57 21.36 11.15
N SER A 1097 23.26 21.30 12.30
CA SER A 1097 23.59 20.04 12.98
C SER A 1097 22.33 19.31 13.50
N VAL A 1098 21.90 18.21 12.85
CA VAL A 1098 20.69 17.45 13.22
C VAL A 1098 21.01 16.39 14.30
N LEU A 1099 20.06 16.11 15.20
CA LEU A 1099 20.21 15.00 16.16
C LEU A 1099 19.93 13.64 15.49
N PRO A 1100 20.66 12.57 15.85
CA PRO A 1100 20.39 11.23 15.34
C PRO A 1100 18.93 10.75 15.51
N GLU A 1101 18.50 9.86 14.62
CA GLU A 1101 17.20 9.20 14.68
C GLU A 1101 17.13 8.24 15.87
N PHE A 1102 16.23 8.50 16.83
CA PHE A 1102 15.94 7.58 17.93
C PHE A 1102 14.54 7.00 17.79
N HIS A 1103 14.38 5.67 17.80
CA HIS A 1103 13.08 5.02 17.65
C HIS A 1103 12.38 4.72 19.00
N GLY A 1104 13.15 4.62 20.09
CA GLY A 1104 12.62 4.44 21.45
C GLY A 1104 11.78 5.63 21.94
N ASP A 1105 10.65 5.34 22.59
CA ASP A 1105 9.59 6.32 22.87
C ASP A 1105 10.07 7.55 23.66
N ASP A 1106 10.86 7.34 24.71
CA ASP A 1106 11.29 8.41 25.62
C ASP A 1106 12.36 9.33 24.99
N LEU A 1107 13.24 8.79 24.15
CA LEU A 1107 14.24 9.56 23.39
C LEU A 1107 13.60 10.30 22.21
N LYS A 1108 12.75 9.62 21.43
CA LYS A 1108 12.04 10.19 20.27
C LYS A 1108 11.19 11.40 20.66
N ARG A 1109 10.43 11.30 21.76
CA ARG A 1109 9.61 12.41 22.28
C ARG A 1109 10.46 13.63 22.67
N LEU A 1110 11.66 13.41 23.20
CA LEU A 1110 12.55 14.49 23.63
C LEU A 1110 13.27 15.14 22.44
N ARG A 1111 13.76 14.35 21.47
CA ARG A 1111 14.31 14.84 20.19
C ARG A 1111 13.32 15.78 19.49
N ASN A 1112 12.08 15.34 19.28
CA ASN A 1112 11.08 16.12 18.55
C ASN A 1112 10.76 17.46 19.24
N GLU A 1113 10.78 17.54 20.57
CA GLU A 1113 10.57 18.80 21.29
C GLU A 1113 11.83 19.69 21.30
N ILE A 1114 13.05 19.12 21.23
CA ILE A 1114 14.30 19.86 21.00
C ILE A 1114 14.32 20.50 19.60
N GLU A 1115 14.05 19.73 18.55
CA GLU A 1115 14.06 20.23 17.17
C GLU A 1115 13.02 21.32 16.95
N LYS A 1116 11.83 21.14 17.50
CA LYS A 1116 10.78 22.16 17.52
C LYS A 1116 11.18 23.43 18.29
N LEU A 1117 11.93 23.31 19.38
CA LEU A 1117 12.47 24.46 20.11
C LEU A 1117 13.56 25.19 19.29
N ARG A 1118 14.45 24.45 18.61
CA ARG A 1118 15.45 25.01 17.69
C ARG A 1118 14.81 25.71 16.49
N MET A 1119 13.74 25.14 15.91
CA MET A 1119 12.95 25.78 14.86
C MET A 1119 12.37 27.13 15.34
N PHE A 1120 11.82 27.19 16.56
CA PHE A 1120 11.35 28.45 17.14
C PHE A 1120 12.49 29.42 17.47
N GLN A 1121 13.68 28.94 17.85
CA GLN A 1121 14.86 29.81 18.00
C GLN A 1121 15.29 30.42 16.65
N LYS A 1122 15.37 29.62 15.56
CA LYS A 1122 15.71 30.10 14.21
C LYS A 1122 14.72 31.19 13.76
N GLN A 1123 13.42 30.89 13.78
CA GLN A 1123 12.36 31.87 13.48
C GLN A 1123 12.44 33.13 14.36
N ALA A 1124 12.77 33.02 15.65
CA ALA A 1124 12.92 34.17 16.53
C ALA A 1124 14.19 34.99 16.26
N LYS A 1125 15.28 34.39 15.74
CA LYS A 1125 16.45 35.11 15.21
C LYS A 1125 16.05 35.88 13.94
N ASP A 1126 15.45 35.19 12.96
CA ASP A 1126 15.00 35.79 11.69
C ASP A 1126 14.10 37.01 11.94
N PHE A 1127 13.14 36.87 12.86
CA PHE A 1127 12.23 37.96 13.23
C PHE A 1127 12.95 39.15 13.89
N ARG A 1128 14.01 38.88 14.65
CA ARG A 1128 14.83 39.92 15.28
C ARG A 1128 15.70 40.64 14.26
N GLU A 1129 16.26 39.94 13.28
CA GLU A 1129 17.01 40.56 12.17
C GLU A 1129 16.11 41.45 11.31
N ILE A 1130 14.92 40.95 10.93
CA ILE A 1130 13.90 41.73 10.20
C ILE A 1130 13.51 43.02 10.96
N LEU A 1131 13.48 42.98 12.30
CA LEU A 1131 13.23 44.16 13.14
C LEU A 1131 14.41 45.13 13.18
N LEU A 1132 15.65 44.63 13.24
CA LEU A 1132 16.87 45.44 13.25
C LEU A 1132 17.11 46.13 11.90
N VAL A 1133 16.90 45.43 10.78
CA VAL A 1133 17.04 45.99 9.42
C VAL A 1133 16.01 47.11 9.15
N LYS A 1134 14.81 47.03 9.73
CA LYS A 1134 13.76 48.04 9.56
C LYS A 1134 13.82 49.22 10.53
N ASN A 1135 14.46 49.08 11.69
CA ASN A 1135 14.58 50.13 12.70
C ASN A 1135 16.06 50.29 13.15
N PRO A 1136 16.95 50.82 12.29
CA PRO A 1136 18.36 50.98 12.62
C PRO A 1136 18.61 51.97 13.77
N GLU A 1137 17.67 52.88 14.07
CA GLU A 1137 17.78 53.85 15.17
C GLU A 1137 17.61 53.23 16.57
N VAL A 1138 17.28 51.94 16.69
CA VAL A 1138 17.22 51.21 17.98
C VAL A 1138 18.40 50.26 18.13
N SER A 1139 19.61 50.76 17.84
CA SER A 1139 20.85 50.17 18.35
C SER A 1139 20.93 50.37 19.86
N ASP A 1140 21.16 49.30 20.63
CA ASP A 1140 21.32 49.34 22.10
C ASP A 1140 22.26 50.50 22.53
N PRO A 1141 21.87 51.42 23.44
CA PRO A 1141 22.85 52.26 24.11
C PRO A 1141 23.79 51.37 24.92
N LYS A 1142 25.10 51.69 24.87
CA LYS A 1142 26.18 50.91 25.52
C LYS A 1142 25.99 50.76 27.02
#